data_AF-Q07NT1-F1
#
_entry.id   AF-Q07NT1-F1
#
_cell.length_a   1.000
_cell.length_b   1.000
_cell.length_c   1.000
_cell.angle_alpha   90.00
_cell.angle_beta   90.00
_cell.angle_gamma   90.00
#
_symmetry.space_group_name_H-M   'P 1'
#
loop_
_entity.id
_entity.type
_entity.pdbx_description
1 polymer ?
#
loop_
_entity_poly.entity_id
_entity_poly.type
_entity_poly.pdbx_seq_one_letter_code
_entity_poly.pdbx_strand_id
1 'polypeptide(L)'
;MSRAQTVRVYSVSDSASLGADIVFVHGLMGSAQETWAHDASPTSFWPKWLSNLGNIWIVDYPADLFWWSSTGMAIPERAKNVVDSLANYGLGSKPIIWIAHSLGGLLVKSMLRASSELNNPNWKRIVEQTRGVVFLGTPHTGASLGTLASLVRTLTSANVSQLKSNESHLLELATWYSCNARKLKIRTLAYYEKGTVRGIKVVDEGSANPNVEDCIPVPSDANHVEICKPKDMHDPVYRGVVRFITDLISVPSQIVGAEGVFADHNINTVFGIHRGDTLHYVQRARVDDALIGHLIGGKHLCIYGSSKQGKTALRKKHISPSDELCVVCDRRWSGVDVFTAILKAANCHVQPSSDDPGSSLFSIRPPNDDRSIEVDLSHTADFLRVLVRSFFGKYLVIEEFHYLTEEVQRDLAFKLKAIHELSDRYVFIVIGVWLESNRLVHLNKDLSGRVAPINADEWSDVDLLRVIHGGEKKLNIGFPPGFAEKLVERACGSVYLVRESCFRACEQVGIYKRPEHFISIEQSINVAAILKEISDSGVDYPGQIIGLLGLEEIQLNEREEAEGLKDWVLRVLFCATAKEMRKGISLSKLRSMIRQRHPRHYHPTESQIERVIKAVQAAQLAKVGQSLFDYDRQEKTIRCVDKGLILWRTGTTPEKIEHLIFEGEMPEGQSCDK
;
A
#
# COMPACT_ATOMS: atom_id res chain seq x y z
N MET A 1 17.09 38.11 12.96
CA MET A 1 18.38 37.97 12.22
C MET A 1 18.45 39.07 11.18
N SER A 2 19.63 39.63 10.89
CA SER A 2 19.81 40.68 9.85
C SER A 2 19.54 40.11 8.45
N ARG A 3 19.01 40.94 7.53
CA ARG A 3 18.80 40.58 6.11
C ARG A 3 20.07 40.02 5.47
N ALA A 4 19.91 38.99 4.63
CA ALA A 4 21.03 38.33 3.98
C ALA A 4 21.73 39.25 2.97
N GLN A 5 23.05 39.31 3.05
CA GLN A 5 23.91 40.03 2.09
C GLN A 5 24.39 39.12 0.94
N THR A 6 24.27 37.80 1.10
CA THR A 6 24.65 36.77 0.13
C THR A 6 23.60 35.66 0.11
N VAL A 7 23.60 34.81 -0.93
CA VAL A 7 22.75 33.61 -0.93
C VAL A 7 23.20 32.66 0.18
N ARG A 8 22.24 32.15 0.95
CA ARG A 8 22.42 31.13 1.98
C ARG A 8 21.29 30.12 1.87
N VAL A 9 21.61 28.86 2.09
CA VAL A 9 20.64 27.78 2.15
C VAL A 9 20.71 27.20 3.55
N TYR A 10 19.58 27.22 4.26
CA TYR A 10 19.47 26.67 5.61
C TYR A 10 18.69 25.37 5.58
N SER A 11 19.16 24.35 6.30
CA SER A 11 18.32 23.22 6.70
C SER A 11 17.64 23.56 8.02
N VAL A 12 16.33 23.31 8.11
CA VAL A 12 15.53 23.55 9.33
C VAL A 12 15.38 22.27 10.16
N SER A 13 15.75 21.11 9.60
CA SER A 13 15.58 19.78 10.20
C SER A 13 16.86 18.94 10.06
N ASP A 14 17.31 18.30 11.15
CA ASP A 14 18.44 17.36 11.16
C ASP A 14 18.03 15.89 10.91
N SER A 15 16.78 15.64 10.49
CA SER A 15 16.26 14.28 10.31
C SER A 15 16.62 13.72 8.94
N ALA A 16 17.23 12.53 8.92
CA ALA A 16 17.48 11.74 7.72
C ALA A 16 16.18 11.07 7.21
N SER A 17 15.14 11.85 6.92
CA SER A 17 13.89 11.34 6.35
C SER A 17 14.02 11.10 4.84
N LEU A 18 13.39 10.03 4.33
CA LEU A 18 13.50 9.54 2.94
C LEU A 18 12.40 10.10 2.00
N GLY A 19 11.66 11.15 2.38
CA GLY A 19 10.49 11.67 1.64
C GLY A 19 10.81 12.55 0.42
N ALA A 20 11.01 13.85 0.62
CA ALA A 20 11.29 14.87 -0.41
C ALA A 20 12.05 16.07 0.17
N ASP A 21 12.63 16.91 -0.68
CA ASP A 21 13.19 18.23 -0.31
C ASP A 21 12.12 19.31 -0.54
N ILE A 22 11.69 19.97 0.53
CA ILE A 22 10.70 21.06 0.52
C ILE A 22 11.46 22.38 0.64
N VAL A 23 11.45 23.18 -0.42
CA VAL A 23 12.30 24.37 -0.56
C VAL A 23 11.46 25.64 -0.52
N PHE A 24 11.67 26.45 0.52
CA PHE A 24 11.03 27.74 0.72
C PHE A 24 11.84 28.87 0.08
N VAL A 25 11.18 29.67 -0.75
CA VAL A 25 11.80 30.81 -1.46
C VAL A 25 10.99 32.08 -1.19
N HIS A 26 11.56 32.99 -0.40
CA HIS A 26 10.87 34.21 0.01
C HIS A 26 10.81 35.24 -1.12
N GLY A 27 9.89 36.20 -1.00
CA GLY A 27 9.73 37.29 -1.95
C GLY A 27 10.51 38.55 -1.58
N LEU A 28 10.09 39.67 -2.17
CA LEU A 28 10.67 40.99 -1.98
C LEU A 28 10.66 41.42 -0.52
N MET A 29 11.78 41.99 -0.04
CA MET A 29 11.95 42.44 1.35
C MET A 29 11.73 41.35 2.41
N GLY A 30 11.63 40.09 2.01
CA GLY A 30 11.53 38.93 2.89
C GLY A 30 12.86 38.53 3.51
N SER A 31 12.80 37.62 4.47
CA SER A 31 13.95 36.96 5.07
C SER A 31 13.61 35.52 5.42
N ALA A 32 14.62 34.68 5.63
CA ALA A 32 14.46 33.27 5.97
C ALA A 32 13.45 32.99 7.11
N GLN A 33 13.32 33.89 8.08
CA GLN A 33 12.49 33.67 9.27
C GLN A 33 11.21 34.50 9.25
N GLU A 34 11.29 35.80 8.92
CA GLU A 34 10.15 36.71 9.04
C GLU A 34 9.07 36.47 8.00
N THR A 35 9.43 35.94 6.82
CA THR A 35 8.45 35.69 5.74
C THR A 35 7.49 34.57 6.12
N TRP A 36 7.95 33.56 6.86
CA TRP A 36 7.19 32.34 7.13
C TRP A 36 6.74 32.20 8.59
N ALA A 37 6.73 33.31 9.33
CA ALA A 37 6.26 33.37 10.70
C ALA A 37 5.12 34.38 10.83
N HIS A 38 4.03 33.96 11.46
CA HIS A 38 2.90 34.85 11.76
C HIS A 38 3.27 35.94 12.77
N ASP A 39 4.13 35.61 13.75
CA ASP A 39 4.60 36.52 14.77
C ASP A 39 6.08 36.26 15.13
N ALA A 40 6.60 36.92 16.17
CA ALA A 40 7.97 36.72 16.63
C ALA A 40 8.20 35.41 17.41
N SER A 41 7.15 34.66 17.74
CA SER A 41 7.27 33.38 18.46
C SER A 41 7.98 32.34 17.60
N PRO A 42 8.99 31.62 18.12
CA PRO A 42 9.60 30.51 17.39
C PRO A 42 8.63 29.40 16.97
N THR A 43 7.47 29.30 17.64
CA THR A 43 6.42 28.32 17.34
C THR A 43 5.57 28.70 16.13
N SER A 44 5.58 29.97 15.71
CA SER A 44 4.78 30.47 14.58
C SER A 44 5.47 30.27 13.20
N PHE A 45 6.70 29.76 13.21
CA PHE A 45 7.47 29.47 12.00
C PHE A 45 7.01 28.15 11.36
N TRP A 46 6.01 28.24 10.48
CA TRP A 46 5.33 27.08 9.92
C TRP A 46 6.16 26.17 9.00
N PRO A 47 7.32 26.55 8.41
CA PRO A 47 8.17 25.58 7.72
C PRO A 47 8.57 24.41 8.63
N LYS A 48 8.74 24.64 9.94
CA LYS A 48 8.98 23.56 10.92
C LYS A 48 7.82 22.58 11.03
N TRP A 49 6.58 23.03 10.82
CA TRP A 49 5.39 22.19 10.91
C TRP A 49 5.34 21.15 9.78
N LEU A 50 6.07 21.37 8.68
CA LEU A 50 6.19 20.45 7.56
C LEU A 50 7.36 19.45 7.69
N SER A 51 8.15 19.49 8.77
CA SER A 51 9.36 18.67 8.90
C SER A 51 9.08 17.16 8.91
N ASN A 52 7.83 16.76 9.14
CA ASN A 52 7.36 15.38 9.04
C ASN A 52 7.07 14.94 7.58
N LEU A 53 6.94 15.88 6.64
CA LEU A 53 6.68 15.60 5.23
C LEU A 53 7.97 15.52 4.40
N GLY A 54 9.06 16.14 4.84
CA GLY A 54 10.33 16.10 4.12
C GLY A 54 11.40 16.99 4.74
N ASN A 55 12.55 17.03 4.08
CA ASN A 55 13.68 17.89 4.43
C ASN A 55 13.32 19.34 4.11
N ILE A 56 13.38 20.22 5.12
CA ILE A 56 12.99 21.61 4.95
C ILE A 56 14.22 22.47 4.66
N TRP A 57 14.21 23.09 3.49
CA TRP A 57 15.25 24.00 3.03
C TRP A 57 14.69 25.42 2.90
N ILE A 58 15.44 26.41 3.36
CA ILE A 58 15.11 27.82 3.15
C ILE A 58 16.21 28.46 2.32
N VAL A 59 15.80 29.06 1.21
CA VAL A 59 16.67 29.93 0.42
C VAL A 59 16.54 31.35 0.93
N ASP A 60 17.65 31.89 1.42
CA ASP A 60 17.76 33.27 1.90
C ASP A 60 18.72 34.01 0.98
N TYR A 61 18.26 35.13 0.43
CA TYR A 61 19.04 35.87 -0.55
C TYR A 61 18.73 37.36 -0.48
N PRO A 62 19.63 38.22 -0.99
CA PRO A 62 19.37 39.65 -1.06
C PRO A 62 18.13 39.90 -1.94
N ALA A 63 17.01 40.22 -1.29
CA ALA A 63 15.72 40.47 -1.93
C ALA A 63 15.24 41.92 -1.74
N ASP A 64 16.15 42.85 -1.45
CA ASP A 64 15.82 44.27 -1.55
C ASP A 64 15.58 44.62 -3.03
N LEU A 65 14.62 45.50 -3.31
CA LEU A 65 14.24 45.81 -4.69
C LEU A 65 15.38 46.44 -5.51
N PHE A 66 16.37 47.02 -4.83
CA PHE A 66 17.61 47.51 -5.43
C PHE A 66 18.44 46.40 -6.11
N TRP A 67 18.30 45.13 -5.68
CA TRP A 67 18.91 43.98 -6.33
C TRP A 67 18.14 43.47 -7.55
N TRP A 68 16.89 43.91 -7.72
CA TRP A 68 16.04 43.62 -8.87
C TRP A 68 16.07 44.75 -9.92
N SER A 69 16.86 45.81 -9.68
CA SER A 69 17.17 46.88 -10.62
C SER A 69 18.60 46.75 -11.15
N SER A 70 18.95 47.56 -12.15
CA SER A 70 20.19 47.55 -12.96
C SER A 70 21.56 47.59 -12.22
N THR A 71 21.59 47.66 -10.88
CA THR A 71 22.83 47.66 -10.07
C THR A 71 23.03 46.36 -9.28
N GLY A 72 22.04 45.47 -9.29
CA GLY A 72 22.13 44.12 -8.74
C GLY A 72 22.16 43.05 -9.83
N MET A 73 22.35 41.81 -9.40
CA MET A 73 22.33 40.63 -10.27
C MET A 73 20.91 40.39 -10.81
N ALA A 74 20.74 40.35 -12.13
CA ALA A 74 19.43 40.14 -12.77
C ALA A 74 18.80 38.79 -12.34
N ILE A 75 17.47 38.66 -12.39
CA ILE A 75 16.75 37.43 -11.97
C ILE A 75 17.37 36.16 -12.56
N PRO A 76 17.73 36.09 -13.86
CA PRO A 76 18.34 34.89 -14.43
C PRO A 76 19.72 34.57 -13.84
N GLU A 77 20.51 35.58 -13.52
CA GLU A 77 21.82 35.39 -12.90
C GLU A 77 21.67 34.99 -11.43
N ARG A 78 20.72 35.60 -10.70
CA ARG A 78 20.40 35.21 -9.33
C ARG A 78 19.89 33.78 -9.28
N ALA A 79 19.08 33.37 -10.25
CA ALA A 79 18.62 31.99 -10.39
C ALA A 79 19.80 31.02 -10.55
N LYS A 80 20.80 31.34 -11.39
CA LYS A 80 22.02 30.55 -11.52
C LYS A 80 22.79 30.45 -10.20
N ASN A 81 22.92 31.56 -9.46
CA ASN A 81 23.61 31.57 -8.17
C ASN A 81 22.90 30.70 -7.12
N VAL A 82 21.57 30.77 -7.05
CA VAL A 82 20.77 29.98 -6.10
C VAL A 82 20.74 28.51 -6.47
N VAL A 83 20.51 28.17 -7.74
CA VAL A 83 20.46 26.77 -8.16
C VAL A 83 21.80 26.06 -8.01
N ASP A 84 22.91 26.78 -8.25
CA ASP A 84 24.25 26.26 -8.01
C ASP A 84 24.51 26.04 -6.52
N SER A 85 24.09 26.99 -5.67
CA SER A 85 24.14 26.81 -4.22
C SER A 85 23.36 25.58 -3.80
N LEU A 86 22.11 25.40 -4.27
CA LEU A 86 21.28 24.23 -3.91
C LEU A 86 21.93 22.91 -4.36
N ALA A 87 22.53 22.88 -5.55
CA ALA A 87 23.27 21.72 -6.03
C ALA A 87 24.46 21.37 -5.10
N ASN A 88 25.18 22.37 -4.59
CA ASN A 88 26.28 22.17 -3.64
C ASN A 88 25.81 21.61 -2.28
N TYR A 89 24.54 21.84 -1.91
CA TYR A 89 23.91 21.22 -0.74
C TYR A 89 23.30 19.83 -1.03
N GLY A 90 23.45 19.30 -2.25
CA GLY A 90 23.02 17.94 -2.61
C GLY A 90 21.56 17.82 -3.06
N LEU A 91 20.87 18.94 -3.30
CA LEU A 91 19.52 18.92 -3.86
C LEU A 91 19.54 18.38 -5.30
N GLY A 92 18.49 17.64 -5.66
CA GLY A 92 18.39 16.91 -6.92
C GLY A 92 18.66 15.39 -6.79
N SER A 93 18.87 14.90 -5.58
CA SER A 93 18.93 13.46 -5.26
C SER A 93 17.59 12.86 -4.84
N LYS A 94 16.64 13.70 -4.42
CA LYS A 94 15.28 13.35 -3.98
C LYS A 94 14.25 14.24 -4.70
N PRO A 95 12.95 13.87 -4.72
CA PRO A 95 11.88 14.74 -5.19
C PRO A 95 11.93 16.13 -4.55
N ILE A 96 11.75 17.19 -5.34
CA ILE A 96 11.78 18.59 -4.87
C ILE A 96 10.40 19.22 -4.99
N ILE A 97 9.96 19.90 -3.94
CA ILE A 97 8.72 20.68 -3.92
C ILE A 97 9.04 22.11 -3.49
N TRP A 98 8.63 23.07 -4.31
CA TRP A 98 8.93 24.49 -4.09
C TRP A 98 7.74 25.19 -3.43
N ILE A 99 7.99 25.98 -2.40
CA ILE A 99 7.00 26.89 -1.80
C ILE A 99 7.53 28.31 -1.95
N ALA A 100 6.88 29.10 -2.79
CA ALA A 100 7.38 30.41 -3.18
C ALA A 100 6.35 31.50 -2.89
N HIS A 101 6.82 32.59 -2.30
CA HIS A 101 6.00 33.77 -2.03
C HIS A 101 6.38 34.94 -2.94
N SER A 102 5.38 35.64 -3.49
CA SER A 102 5.58 36.87 -4.27
C SER A 102 6.67 36.71 -5.35
N LEU A 103 7.66 37.61 -5.44
CA LEU A 103 8.77 37.53 -6.40
C LEU A 103 9.60 36.23 -6.32
N GLY A 104 9.58 35.52 -5.20
CA GLY A 104 10.27 34.24 -5.07
C GLY A 104 9.77 33.21 -6.09
N GLY A 105 8.50 33.28 -6.50
CA GLY A 105 7.96 32.39 -7.52
C GLY A 105 8.55 32.63 -8.92
N LEU A 106 8.90 33.88 -9.24
CA LEU A 106 9.59 34.21 -10.49
C LEU A 106 11.04 33.73 -10.48
N LEU A 107 11.68 33.76 -9.32
CA LEU A 107 13.01 33.18 -9.13
C LEU A 107 12.98 31.66 -9.32
N VAL A 108 11.99 30.95 -8.74
CA VAL A 108 11.79 29.51 -8.96
C VAL A 108 11.60 29.18 -10.43
N LYS A 109 10.74 29.91 -11.15
CA LYS A 109 10.58 29.72 -12.61
C LYS A 109 11.89 29.90 -13.36
N SER A 110 12.68 30.91 -13.01
CA SER A 110 13.97 31.19 -13.64
C SER A 110 15.00 30.09 -13.34
N MET A 111 15.01 29.53 -12.12
CA MET A 111 15.86 28.40 -11.75
C MET A 111 15.51 27.15 -12.55
N LEU A 112 14.21 26.82 -12.66
CA LEU A 112 13.74 25.66 -13.43
C LEU A 112 14.07 25.80 -14.92
N ARG A 113 13.93 27.02 -15.47
CA ARG A 113 14.32 27.31 -16.86
C ARG A 113 15.82 27.14 -17.07
N ALA A 114 16.64 27.77 -16.24
CA ALA A 114 18.09 27.64 -16.31
C ALA A 114 18.53 26.18 -16.17
N SER A 115 17.91 25.42 -15.26
CA SER A 115 18.19 24.00 -15.03
C SER A 115 17.81 23.09 -16.21
N SER A 116 16.79 23.47 -16.97
CA SER A 116 16.30 22.72 -18.13
C SER A 116 17.11 23.04 -19.40
N GLU A 117 17.44 24.31 -19.60
CA GLU A 117 18.05 24.80 -20.85
C GLU A 117 19.59 24.79 -20.83
N LEU A 118 20.21 24.84 -19.66
CA LEU A 118 21.67 24.88 -19.53
C LEU A 118 22.18 23.47 -19.22
N ASN A 119 23.17 23.00 -19.99
CA ASN A 119 23.74 21.65 -19.92
C ASN A 119 24.63 21.40 -18.67
N ASN A 120 24.22 21.87 -17.49
CA ASN A 120 24.86 21.54 -16.22
C ASN A 120 24.16 20.31 -15.61
N PRO A 121 24.85 19.16 -15.47
CA PRO A 121 24.23 17.93 -14.96
C PRO A 121 23.62 18.05 -13.56
N ASN A 122 24.22 18.85 -12.68
CA ASN A 122 23.73 19.02 -11.31
C ASN A 122 22.47 19.88 -11.28
N TRP A 123 22.40 20.91 -12.12
CA TRP A 123 21.19 21.73 -12.24
C TRP A 123 20.08 20.94 -12.92
N LYS A 124 20.41 20.14 -13.93
CA LYS A 124 19.44 19.27 -14.61
C LYS A 124 18.72 18.33 -13.65
N ARG A 125 19.43 17.77 -12.66
CA ARG A 125 18.84 16.94 -11.61
C ARG A 125 17.78 17.69 -10.78
N ILE A 126 17.98 18.98 -10.54
CA ILE A 126 17.02 19.80 -9.77
C ILE A 126 15.70 19.93 -10.53
N VAL A 127 15.71 20.19 -11.84
CA VAL A 127 14.48 20.25 -12.63
C VAL A 127 13.86 18.86 -12.84
N GLU A 128 14.67 17.82 -13.05
CA GLU A 128 14.20 16.43 -13.21
C GLU A 128 13.53 15.88 -11.94
N GLN A 129 14.00 16.29 -10.76
CA GLN A 129 13.39 15.90 -9.48
C GLN A 129 12.28 16.83 -9.01
N THR A 130 12.06 17.97 -9.65
CA THR A 130 10.96 18.87 -9.25
C THR A 130 9.61 18.22 -9.54
N ARG A 131 8.81 17.98 -8.49
CA ARG A 131 7.47 17.37 -8.59
C ARG A 131 6.34 18.39 -8.50
N GLY A 132 6.57 19.50 -7.82
CA GLY A 132 5.59 20.58 -7.82
C GLY A 132 6.06 21.91 -7.27
N VAL A 133 5.23 22.92 -7.50
CA VAL A 133 5.45 24.31 -7.09
C VAL A 133 4.16 24.87 -6.50
N VAL A 134 4.28 25.47 -5.32
CA VAL A 134 3.24 26.26 -4.66
C VAL A 134 3.57 27.74 -4.80
N PHE A 135 2.66 28.51 -5.41
CA PHE A 135 2.74 29.96 -5.50
C PHE A 135 1.80 30.61 -4.48
N LEU A 136 2.36 31.37 -3.55
CA LEU A 136 1.62 32.16 -2.57
C LEU A 136 1.70 33.64 -2.99
N GLY A 137 0.64 34.15 -3.62
CA GLY A 137 0.60 35.53 -4.11
C GLY A 137 1.71 35.85 -5.12
N THR A 138 2.04 34.94 -6.03
CA THR A 138 3.06 35.22 -7.07
C THR A 138 2.42 35.94 -8.26
N PRO A 139 2.89 37.15 -8.63
CA PRO A 139 2.39 37.83 -9.82
C PRO A 139 3.03 37.23 -11.08
N HIS A 140 2.25 36.51 -11.89
CA HIS A 140 2.71 35.95 -13.16
C HIS A 140 2.58 36.92 -14.34
N THR A 141 1.94 38.06 -14.12
CA THR A 141 1.77 39.14 -15.11
C THR A 141 2.46 40.42 -14.65
N GLY A 142 2.86 41.25 -15.62
CA GLY A 142 3.60 42.49 -15.39
C GLY A 142 2.92 43.54 -14.51
N ALA A 143 1.61 43.72 -14.67
CA ALA A 143 0.85 44.78 -14.01
C ALA A 143 0.92 44.72 -12.48
N SER A 144 0.83 43.53 -11.89
CA SER A 144 0.86 43.33 -10.43
C SER A 144 2.24 43.56 -9.81
N LEU A 145 3.32 43.52 -10.60
CA LEU A 145 4.66 43.86 -10.13
C LEU A 145 4.83 45.35 -9.91
N GLY A 146 4.21 46.17 -10.77
CA GLY A 146 4.13 47.62 -10.56
C GLY A 146 3.42 47.95 -9.25
N THR A 147 2.37 47.20 -8.92
CA THR A 147 1.61 47.32 -7.67
C THR A 147 2.42 46.88 -6.45
N LEU A 148 3.20 45.80 -6.56
CA LEU A 148 4.11 45.37 -5.50
C LEU A 148 5.19 46.42 -5.23
N ALA A 149 5.75 47.00 -6.30
CA ALA A 149 6.76 48.03 -6.20
C ALA A 149 6.22 49.27 -5.46
N SER A 150 5.02 49.74 -5.79
CA SER A 150 4.44 50.94 -5.16
C SER A 150 4.23 50.82 -3.64
N LEU A 151 4.20 49.62 -3.08
CA LEU A 151 4.08 49.38 -1.63
C LEU A 151 5.39 49.57 -0.85
N VAL A 152 6.54 49.62 -1.54
CA VAL A 152 7.86 49.77 -0.93
C VAL A 152 8.22 51.26 -0.81
N ARG A 153 8.27 51.75 0.43
CA ARG A 153 8.43 53.19 0.78
C ARG A 153 9.71 53.84 0.24
N THR A 154 10.74 53.06 -0.05
CA THR A 154 12.09 53.55 -0.43
C THR A 154 12.32 53.62 -1.94
N LEU A 155 11.29 53.41 -2.77
CA LEU A 155 11.47 53.39 -4.21
C LEU A 155 11.32 54.74 -4.88
N THR A 156 12.15 54.95 -5.89
CA THR A 156 12.00 56.03 -6.86
C THR A 156 11.10 55.59 -8.01
N SER A 157 10.52 56.57 -8.72
CA SER A 157 9.74 56.31 -9.95
C SER A 157 10.55 55.57 -11.03
N ALA A 158 11.87 55.76 -11.06
CA ALA A 158 12.80 55.07 -11.95
C ALA A 158 12.93 53.57 -11.65
N ASN A 159 12.86 53.16 -10.37
CA ASN A 159 12.87 51.74 -9.99
C ASN A 159 11.56 51.06 -10.39
N VAL A 160 10.44 51.77 -10.26
CA VAL A 160 9.11 51.27 -10.67
C VAL A 160 9.00 51.15 -12.20
N SER A 161 9.55 52.09 -12.96
CA SER A 161 9.56 52.02 -14.42
C SER A 161 10.49 50.93 -14.95
N GLN A 162 11.61 50.63 -14.28
CA GLN A 162 12.50 49.52 -14.66
C GLN A 162 11.86 48.13 -14.43
N LEU A 163 11.05 47.98 -13.38
CA LEU A 163 10.28 46.75 -13.17
C LEU A 163 9.22 46.55 -14.26
N LYS A 164 8.61 47.65 -14.71
CA LYS A 164 7.70 47.66 -15.87
C LYS A 164 8.43 47.40 -17.20
N SER A 165 9.71 47.77 -17.34
CA SER A 165 10.45 47.47 -18.57
C SER A 165 10.83 45.99 -18.73
N ASN A 166 10.78 45.19 -17.65
CA ASN A 166 11.02 43.74 -17.69
C ASN A 166 9.74 42.91 -17.95
N GLU A 167 8.62 43.56 -18.25
CA GLU A 167 7.34 42.89 -18.52
C GLU A 167 7.43 41.85 -19.64
N SER A 168 8.20 42.12 -20.70
CA SER A 168 8.44 41.18 -21.81
C SER A 168 9.13 39.91 -21.33
N HIS A 169 10.23 40.05 -20.57
CA HIS A 169 10.98 38.91 -20.02
C HIS A 169 10.13 38.07 -19.05
N LEU A 170 9.27 38.73 -18.26
CA LEU A 170 8.41 38.05 -17.31
C LEU A 170 7.24 37.34 -17.99
N LEU A 171 6.70 37.91 -19.06
CA LEU A 171 5.72 37.25 -19.91
C LEU A 171 6.34 36.04 -20.61
N GLU A 172 7.57 36.15 -21.11
CA GLU A 172 8.34 35.01 -21.64
C GLU A 172 8.54 33.93 -20.59
N LEU A 173 8.89 34.29 -19.36
CA LEU A 173 9.09 33.35 -18.26
C LEU A 173 7.77 32.68 -17.83
N ALA A 174 6.67 33.43 -17.81
CA ALA A 174 5.34 32.90 -17.52
C ALA A 174 4.90 31.91 -18.61
N THR A 175 5.09 32.27 -19.88
CA THR A 175 4.81 31.42 -21.05
C THR A 175 5.69 30.17 -21.06
N TRP A 176 6.98 30.32 -20.75
CA TRP A 176 7.88 29.19 -20.63
C TRP A 176 7.39 28.21 -19.55
N TYR A 177 7.01 28.70 -18.37
CA TYR A 177 6.56 27.84 -17.29
C TYR A 177 5.25 27.14 -17.63
N SER A 178 4.26 27.84 -18.20
CA SER A 178 2.99 27.23 -18.60
C SER A 178 3.18 26.12 -19.64
N CYS A 179 4.04 26.34 -20.63
CA CYS A 179 4.32 25.35 -21.68
C CYS A 179 5.17 24.16 -21.20
N ASN A 180 5.99 24.33 -20.16
CA ASN A 180 6.94 23.31 -19.73
C ASN A 180 6.52 22.58 -18.45
N ALA A 181 5.67 23.16 -17.59
CA ALA A 181 5.22 22.50 -16.36
C ALA A 181 4.61 21.11 -16.64
N ARG A 182 3.75 21.00 -17.65
CA ARG A 182 3.17 19.71 -18.07
C ARG A 182 4.23 18.74 -18.60
N LYS A 183 5.12 19.20 -19.47
CA LYS A 183 6.19 18.36 -20.07
C LYS A 183 7.14 17.81 -19.01
N LEU A 184 7.44 18.64 -18.00
CA LEU A 184 8.29 18.32 -16.87
C LEU A 184 7.54 17.61 -15.74
N LYS A 185 6.23 17.36 -15.89
CA LYS A 185 5.36 16.72 -14.89
C LYS A 185 5.36 17.45 -13.54
N ILE A 186 5.44 18.77 -13.57
CA ILE A 186 5.42 19.65 -12.39
C ILE A 186 3.96 20.03 -12.11
N ARG A 187 3.37 19.53 -11.03
CA ARG A 187 2.05 20.04 -10.59
C ARG A 187 2.20 21.42 -9.98
N THR A 188 1.17 22.25 -10.10
CA THR A 188 1.20 23.62 -9.60
C THR A 188 -0.03 23.89 -8.73
N LEU A 189 0.18 24.54 -7.59
CA LEU A 189 -0.88 25.09 -6.73
C LEU A 189 -0.64 26.59 -6.59
N ALA A 190 -1.69 27.40 -6.72
CA ALA A 190 -1.59 28.86 -6.63
C ALA A 190 -2.63 29.43 -5.68
N TYR A 191 -2.23 30.40 -4.87
CA TYR A 191 -3.11 31.19 -4.00
C TYR A 191 -2.98 32.68 -4.30
N TYR A 192 -4.08 33.42 -4.13
CA TYR A 192 -4.12 34.87 -4.30
C TYR A 192 -4.87 35.56 -3.15
N GLU A 193 -4.54 36.82 -2.89
CA GLU A 193 -5.10 37.55 -1.76
C GLU A 193 -6.48 38.18 -2.07
N LYS A 194 -7.34 38.23 -1.05
CA LYS A 194 -8.54 39.08 -1.04
C LYS A 194 -8.32 40.34 -0.22
N GLY A 195 -7.48 40.27 0.81
CA GLY A 195 -7.10 41.42 1.64
C GLY A 195 -6.25 42.45 0.89
N THR A 196 -6.23 43.68 1.40
CA THR A 196 -5.39 44.75 0.84
C THR A 196 -4.24 45.10 1.78
N VAL A 197 -3.10 45.46 1.21
CA VAL A 197 -2.00 46.08 1.95
C VAL A 197 -2.11 47.58 1.72
N ARG A 198 -2.42 48.34 2.78
CA ARG A 198 -2.61 49.81 2.71
C ARG A 198 -3.64 50.24 1.65
N GLY A 199 -4.76 49.49 1.54
CA GLY A 199 -5.84 49.78 0.58
C GLY A 199 -5.57 49.32 -0.85
N ILE A 200 -4.41 48.71 -1.12
CA ILE A 200 -4.03 48.22 -2.45
C ILE A 200 -4.05 46.67 -2.44
N LYS A 201 -4.69 46.07 -3.44
CA LYS A 201 -4.61 44.64 -3.74
C LYS A 201 -3.45 44.40 -4.71
N VAL A 202 -2.50 43.53 -4.37
CA VAL A 202 -1.27 43.38 -5.15
C VAL A 202 -1.46 42.36 -6.28
N VAL A 203 -1.97 41.19 -5.93
CA VAL A 203 -2.16 40.06 -6.84
C VAL A 203 -3.63 39.65 -6.83
N ASP A 204 -4.31 39.93 -7.93
CA ASP A 204 -5.65 39.42 -8.19
C ASP A 204 -5.60 38.01 -8.81
N GLU A 205 -6.77 37.41 -9.02
CA GLU A 205 -6.92 36.07 -9.58
C GLU A 205 -6.27 35.93 -10.96
N GLY A 206 -6.38 36.96 -11.81
CA GLY A 206 -5.80 36.94 -13.15
C GLY A 206 -4.28 36.96 -13.12
N SER A 207 -3.70 37.77 -12.23
CA SER A 207 -2.24 37.81 -12.07
C SER A 207 -1.67 36.57 -11.35
N ALA A 208 -2.45 35.95 -10.46
CA ALA A 208 -2.05 34.73 -9.76
C ALA A 208 -2.12 33.47 -10.61
N ASN A 209 -2.75 33.51 -11.79
CA ASN A 209 -2.88 32.33 -12.64
C ASN A 209 -1.58 32.04 -13.42
N PRO A 210 -0.91 30.90 -13.18
CA PRO A 210 0.30 30.53 -13.91
C PRO A 210 0.02 30.00 -15.33
N ASN A 211 -1.25 29.88 -15.73
CA ASN A 211 -1.73 29.28 -16.98
C ASN A 211 -1.27 27.83 -17.16
N VAL A 212 -1.19 27.08 -16.05
CA VAL A 212 -0.89 25.64 -16.06
C VAL A 212 -2.21 24.87 -16.01
N GLU A 213 -2.36 23.87 -16.88
CA GLU A 213 -3.49 22.94 -16.89
C GLU A 213 -3.67 22.31 -15.49
N ASP A 214 -4.93 22.18 -15.05
CA ASP A 214 -5.31 21.71 -13.71
C ASP A 214 -4.91 22.60 -12.52
N CYS A 215 -4.33 23.79 -12.75
CA CYS A 215 -4.03 24.76 -11.70
C CYS A 215 -5.07 25.89 -11.68
N ILE A 216 -6.00 25.85 -10.73
CA ILE A 216 -6.98 26.91 -10.47
C ILE A 216 -6.51 27.75 -9.27
N PRO A 217 -6.29 29.08 -9.41
CA PRO A 217 -5.90 29.92 -8.29
C PRO A 217 -6.98 29.95 -7.19
N VAL A 218 -6.55 29.72 -5.94
CA VAL A 218 -7.43 29.66 -4.78
C VAL A 218 -7.42 31.00 -4.02
N PRO A 219 -8.58 31.60 -3.70
CA PRO A 219 -8.61 32.82 -2.90
C PRO A 219 -8.21 32.56 -1.45
N SER A 220 -7.52 33.53 -0.85
CA SER A 220 -7.24 33.59 0.59
C SER A 220 -7.71 34.92 1.17
N ASP A 221 -8.35 34.90 2.34
CA ASP A 221 -8.82 36.11 3.04
C ASP A 221 -7.68 37.01 3.53
N ALA A 222 -6.45 36.49 3.56
CA ALA A 222 -5.26 37.22 3.92
C ALA A 222 -4.92 38.36 2.94
N ASN A 223 -4.12 39.32 3.39
CA ASN A 223 -3.44 40.28 2.50
C ASN A 223 -2.13 39.69 1.94
N HIS A 224 -1.48 40.40 1.02
CA HIS A 224 -0.27 39.93 0.33
C HIS A 224 0.90 39.51 1.25
N VAL A 225 1.00 40.11 2.43
CA VAL A 225 2.05 39.80 3.42
C VAL A 225 1.67 38.61 4.29
N GLU A 226 0.38 38.47 4.61
CA GLU A 226 -0.15 37.43 5.50
C GLU A 226 -0.42 36.10 4.78
N ILE A 227 -0.59 36.10 3.45
CA ILE A 227 -0.92 34.89 2.67
C ILE A 227 0.12 33.77 2.80
N CYS A 228 1.38 34.09 3.13
CA CYS A 228 2.46 33.13 3.37
C CYS A 228 2.70 32.83 4.85
N LYS A 229 1.83 33.33 5.74
CA LYS A 229 1.94 33.25 7.20
C LYS A 229 0.70 32.60 7.83
N PRO A 230 0.43 31.31 7.57
CA PRO A 230 -0.61 30.57 8.27
C PRO A 230 -0.57 30.81 9.77
N LYS A 231 -1.74 31.08 10.36
CA LYS A 231 -1.86 31.37 11.81
C LYS A 231 -1.64 30.11 12.65
N ASP A 232 -2.11 28.98 12.15
CA ASP A 232 -2.07 27.67 12.80
C ASP A 232 -2.18 26.54 11.74
N MET A 233 -2.17 25.29 12.21
CA MET A 233 -2.28 24.10 11.35
C MET A 233 -3.70 23.86 10.79
N HIS A 234 -4.68 24.70 11.11
CA HIS A 234 -6.04 24.65 10.57
C HIS A 234 -6.28 25.69 9.47
N ASP A 235 -5.36 26.63 9.29
CA ASP A 235 -5.36 27.62 8.21
C ASP A 235 -5.54 26.95 6.83
N PRO A 236 -6.47 27.45 5.98
CA PRO A 236 -6.74 26.86 4.67
C PRO A 236 -5.52 26.80 3.75
N VAL A 237 -4.62 27.78 3.82
CA VAL A 237 -3.39 27.78 3.01
C VAL A 237 -2.48 26.65 3.48
N TYR A 238 -2.26 26.52 4.78
CA TYR A 238 -1.46 25.42 5.34
C TYR A 238 -2.01 24.05 4.95
N ARG A 239 -3.32 23.82 5.16
CA ARG A 239 -3.95 22.53 4.84
C ARG A 239 -3.89 22.19 3.35
N GLY A 240 -4.09 23.18 2.48
CA GLY A 240 -4.00 22.95 1.04
C GLY A 240 -2.57 22.67 0.58
N VAL A 241 -1.57 23.33 1.18
CA VAL A 241 -0.15 23.03 0.96
C VAL A 241 0.21 21.63 1.45
N VAL A 242 -0.20 21.24 2.66
CA VAL A 242 0.01 19.88 3.18
C VAL A 242 -0.62 18.84 2.26
N ARG A 243 -1.88 19.01 1.86
CA ARG A 243 -2.56 18.11 0.92
C ARG A 243 -1.77 18.00 -0.39
N PHE A 244 -1.37 19.12 -0.98
CA PHE A 244 -0.63 19.15 -2.24
C PHE A 244 0.73 18.46 -2.15
N ILE A 245 1.47 18.70 -1.06
CA ILE A 245 2.75 18.03 -0.78
C ILE A 245 2.54 16.53 -0.60
N THR A 246 1.59 16.13 0.25
CA THR A 246 1.27 14.72 0.49
C THR A 246 0.89 14.03 -0.81
N ASP A 247 0.02 14.62 -1.62
CA ASP A 247 -0.38 14.06 -2.92
C ASP A 247 0.80 13.97 -3.91
N LEU A 248 1.84 14.80 -3.76
CA LEU A 248 3.03 14.82 -4.64
C LEU A 248 4.12 13.84 -4.22
N ILE A 249 4.31 13.69 -2.90
CA ILE A 249 5.20 12.69 -2.32
C ILE A 249 4.57 11.30 -2.45
N SER A 250 3.24 11.23 -2.57
CA SER A 250 2.48 10.03 -2.91
C SER A 250 2.61 9.67 -4.40
N VAL A 251 3.77 9.16 -4.82
CA VAL A 251 3.81 8.06 -5.81
C VAL A 251 3.39 6.82 -5.02
N PRO A 252 2.42 5.98 -5.46
CA PRO A 252 1.62 5.09 -4.59
C PRO A 252 2.51 4.23 -3.70
N SER A 253 2.77 4.79 -2.54
CA SER A 253 3.47 4.22 -1.42
C SER A 253 2.46 4.47 -0.31
N GLN A 254 1.68 3.45 0.01
CA GLN A 254 1.10 3.35 1.33
C GLN A 254 2.17 3.69 2.38
N ILE A 255 1.71 4.26 3.50
CA ILE A 255 2.41 4.61 4.73
C ILE A 255 2.77 6.10 4.82
N VAL A 256 1.88 6.90 5.41
CA VAL A 256 2.15 7.59 6.68
C VAL A 256 0.83 7.65 7.47
N GLY A 257 0.60 6.61 8.27
CA GLY A 257 -0.09 6.82 9.54
C GLY A 257 0.81 7.69 10.43
N ALA A 258 0.18 8.48 11.28
CA ALA A 258 0.82 9.36 12.26
C ALA A 258 2.15 8.82 12.82
N GLU A 259 3.28 9.33 12.35
CA GLU A 259 4.53 9.32 13.11
C GLU A 259 4.74 10.71 13.69
N GLY A 260 4.17 10.85 14.88
CA GLY A 260 4.32 12.00 15.75
C GLY A 260 3.89 11.72 17.18
N VAL A 261 3.78 10.45 17.59
CA VAL A 261 3.63 10.00 18.99
C VAL A 261 4.15 8.55 19.08
N PHE A 262 5.39 8.36 19.58
CA PHE A 262 6.02 7.08 19.95
C PHE A 262 5.77 5.85 19.03
N ALA A 263 6.66 5.58 18.06
CA ALA A 263 6.77 4.24 17.47
C ALA A 263 7.42 3.29 18.49
N ASP A 264 6.61 2.79 19.43
CA ASP A 264 6.96 1.77 20.42
C ASP A 264 7.27 0.47 19.65
N HIS A 265 8.50 0.33 19.16
CA HIS A 265 8.99 -0.90 18.53
C HIS A 265 8.89 -2.02 19.56
N ASN A 266 7.85 -2.85 19.42
CA ASN A 266 7.54 -3.92 20.35
C ASN A 266 7.36 -5.24 19.59
N ILE A 267 7.39 -6.36 20.31
CA ILE A 267 7.37 -7.68 19.66
C ILE A 267 6.12 -7.90 18.80
N ASN A 268 4.98 -7.32 19.18
CA ASN A 268 3.73 -7.40 18.42
C ASN A 268 3.86 -6.70 17.05
N THR A 269 4.45 -5.51 17.03
CA THR A 269 4.65 -4.76 15.78
C THR A 269 5.73 -5.35 14.87
N VAL A 270 6.72 -6.06 15.44
CA VAL A 270 7.86 -6.62 14.70
C VAL A 270 7.59 -8.04 14.23
N PHE A 271 7.23 -8.95 15.14
CA PHE A 271 7.00 -10.36 14.85
C PHE A 271 5.52 -10.76 14.87
N GLY A 272 4.69 -10.04 15.64
CA GLY A 272 3.26 -10.33 15.77
C GLY A 272 2.49 -10.30 14.45
N ILE A 273 1.31 -10.92 14.47
CA ILE A 273 0.46 -11.14 13.31
C ILE A 273 -0.82 -10.35 13.50
N HIS A 274 -0.85 -9.16 12.91
CA HIS A 274 -2.00 -8.27 12.98
C HIS A 274 -2.57 -8.04 11.57
N ARG A 275 -3.86 -7.70 11.51
CA ARG A 275 -4.53 -7.28 10.26
C ARG A 275 -4.04 -5.91 9.76
N GLY A 276 -3.33 -5.15 10.60
CA GLY A 276 -2.69 -3.87 10.26
C GLY A 276 -1.32 -4.04 9.61
N ASP A 277 -0.69 -2.92 9.27
CA ASP A 277 0.64 -2.92 8.65
C ASP A 277 1.68 -3.39 9.66
N THR A 278 2.26 -4.57 9.43
CA THR A 278 3.41 -5.01 10.21
C THR A 278 4.59 -4.10 9.91
N LEU A 279 5.26 -3.55 10.94
CA LEU A 279 6.40 -2.65 10.76
C LEU A 279 7.56 -3.33 10.01
N HIS A 280 7.60 -4.67 9.98
CA HIS A 280 8.62 -5.46 9.31
C HIS A 280 8.04 -6.34 8.19
N TYR A 281 8.16 -5.85 6.95
CA TYR A 281 7.93 -6.62 5.73
C TYR A 281 9.26 -6.90 5.01
N VAL A 282 9.48 -8.13 4.58
CA VAL A 282 10.65 -8.51 3.78
C VAL A 282 10.24 -8.66 2.32
N GLN A 283 10.81 -7.83 1.46
CA GLN A 283 10.61 -7.90 0.01
C GLN A 283 11.28 -9.15 -0.57
N ARG A 284 10.53 -9.90 -1.37
CA ARG A 284 11.00 -11.10 -2.08
C ARG A 284 11.11 -10.75 -3.56
N ALA A 285 12.32 -10.54 -4.06
CA ALA A 285 12.55 -10.03 -5.42
C ALA A 285 11.67 -10.73 -6.47
N ARG A 286 11.65 -12.07 -6.50
CA ARG A 286 10.84 -12.83 -7.47
C ARG A 286 9.32 -12.58 -7.37
N VAL A 287 8.79 -12.38 -6.18
CA VAL A 287 7.34 -12.26 -5.95
C VAL A 287 6.91 -10.80 -6.06
N ASP A 288 7.64 -9.91 -5.39
CA ASP A 288 7.38 -8.48 -5.35
C ASP A 288 7.60 -7.85 -6.73
N ASP A 289 8.70 -8.17 -7.42
CA ASP A 289 8.96 -7.61 -8.76
C ASP A 289 7.98 -8.15 -9.79
N ALA A 290 7.54 -9.41 -9.67
CA ALA A 290 6.48 -9.96 -10.51
C ALA A 290 5.15 -9.24 -10.29
N LEU A 291 4.78 -8.99 -9.03
CA LEU A 291 3.58 -8.22 -8.72
C LEU A 291 3.66 -6.81 -9.32
N ILE A 292 4.75 -6.08 -9.07
CA ILE A 292 4.96 -4.73 -9.61
C ILE A 292 4.91 -4.74 -11.14
N GLY A 293 5.59 -5.68 -11.79
CA GLY A 293 5.60 -5.82 -13.24
C GLY A 293 4.18 -6.03 -13.81
N HIS A 294 3.35 -6.82 -13.13
CA HIS A 294 1.98 -7.05 -13.56
C HIS A 294 1.01 -5.89 -13.22
N LEU A 295 1.24 -5.15 -12.14
CA LEU A 295 0.48 -3.93 -11.82
C LEU A 295 0.62 -2.85 -12.90
N ILE A 296 1.78 -2.79 -13.58
CA ILE A 296 2.03 -1.92 -14.73
C ILE A 296 1.28 -2.40 -15.97
N GLY A 297 1.17 -3.72 -16.16
CA GLY A 297 0.66 -4.35 -17.39
C GLY A 297 -0.86 -4.40 -17.56
N GLY A 298 -1.66 -3.85 -16.64
CA GLY A 298 -3.12 -3.74 -16.77
C GLY A 298 -3.90 -5.06 -16.69
N LYS A 299 -3.22 -6.20 -16.50
CA LYS A 299 -3.84 -7.51 -16.29
C LYS A 299 -4.49 -7.59 -14.92
N HIS A 300 -5.59 -8.32 -14.81
CA HIS A 300 -6.10 -8.76 -13.52
C HIS A 300 -5.06 -9.63 -12.81
N LEU A 301 -5.03 -9.60 -11.48
CA LEU A 301 -4.06 -10.30 -10.67
C LEU A 301 -4.72 -11.36 -9.82
N CYS A 302 -4.03 -12.47 -9.65
CA CYS A 302 -4.44 -13.60 -8.82
C CYS A 302 -3.32 -13.87 -7.81
N ILE A 303 -3.44 -13.37 -6.58
CA ILE A 303 -2.46 -13.61 -5.51
C ILE A 303 -2.90 -14.83 -4.71
N TYR A 304 -2.18 -15.93 -4.84
CA TYR A 304 -2.53 -17.22 -4.26
C TYR A 304 -1.39 -17.78 -3.40
N GLY A 305 -1.70 -18.82 -2.62
CA GLY A 305 -0.76 -19.47 -1.71
C GLY A 305 -1.43 -19.92 -0.42
N SER A 306 -0.69 -20.69 0.38
CA SER A 306 -1.12 -21.23 1.67
C SER A 306 -1.54 -20.13 2.65
N SER A 307 -2.29 -20.51 3.67
CA SER A 307 -2.72 -19.58 4.73
C SER A 307 -1.51 -18.94 5.43
N LYS A 308 -1.66 -17.67 5.84
CA LYS A 308 -0.64 -16.89 6.58
C LYS A 308 0.74 -16.74 5.90
N GLN A 309 0.83 -16.88 4.57
CA GLN A 309 2.09 -16.73 3.81
C GLN A 309 2.40 -15.31 3.32
N GLY A 310 1.64 -14.30 3.76
CA GLY A 310 1.89 -12.90 3.44
C GLY A 310 1.22 -12.36 2.17
N LYS A 311 0.11 -12.97 1.71
CA LYS A 311 -0.69 -12.51 0.55
C LYS A 311 -1.19 -11.06 0.73
N THR A 312 -1.93 -10.80 1.81
CA THR A 312 -2.44 -9.45 2.13
C THR A 312 -1.30 -8.46 2.39
N ALA A 313 -0.23 -8.89 3.07
CA ALA A 313 0.93 -8.04 3.33
C ALA A 313 1.66 -7.64 2.03
N LEU A 314 1.80 -8.58 1.09
CA LEU A 314 2.34 -8.31 -0.24
C LEU A 314 1.49 -7.27 -0.98
N ARG A 315 0.16 -7.42 -0.98
CA ARG A 315 -0.74 -6.43 -1.60
C ARG A 315 -0.58 -5.04 -0.98
N LYS A 316 -0.77 -4.94 0.34
CA LYS A 316 -0.70 -3.67 1.09
C LYS A 316 0.66 -2.98 0.93
N LYS A 317 1.74 -3.76 0.78
CA LYS A 317 3.08 -3.21 0.59
C LYS A 317 3.20 -2.40 -0.71
N HIS A 318 2.50 -2.79 -1.77
CA HIS A 318 2.72 -2.28 -3.13
C HIS A 318 1.55 -1.47 -3.70
N ILE A 319 0.43 -1.36 -2.99
CA ILE A 319 -0.78 -0.67 -3.49
C ILE A 319 -1.22 0.39 -2.49
N SER A 320 -1.48 1.62 -2.95
CA SER A 320 -1.97 2.74 -2.11
C SER A 320 -3.39 2.46 -1.58
N PRO A 321 -3.84 2.81 -0.34
CA PRO A 321 -5.20 2.51 0.10
C PRO A 321 -6.21 3.41 -0.61
N SER A 322 -5.74 4.58 -1.07
CA SER A 322 -6.50 5.50 -1.91
C SER A 322 -6.71 4.97 -3.33
N ASP A 323 -5.91 3.98 -3.75
CA ASP A 323 -5.92 3.42 -5.11
C ASP A 323 -6.55 2.01 -5.14
N GLU A 324 -6.92 1.44 -3.99
CA GLU A 324 -7.64 0.18 -3.89
C GLU A 324 -9.01 0.30 -3.20
N LEU A 325 -9.96 -0.52 -3.63
CA LEU A 325 -11.13 -0.90 -2.83
C LEU A 325 -11.02 -2.38 -2.49
N CYS A 326 -11.02 -2.70 -1.21
CA CYS A 326 -10.89 -4.07 -0.74
C CYS A 326 -12.19 -4.57 -0.11
N VAL A 327 -12.67 -5.71 -0.60
CA VAL A 327 -13.78 -6.46 0.01
C VAL A 327 -13.31 -7.84 0.43
N VAL A 328 -13.83 -8.34 1.55
CA VAL A 328 -13.55 -9.69 2.06
C VAL A 328 -14.80 -10.52 1.86
N CYS A 329 -14.70 -11.63 1.13
CA CYS A 329 -15.85 -12.47 0.81
C CYS A 329 -16.40 -13.19 2.05
N ASP A 330 -17.73 -13.31 2.12
CA ASP A 330 -18.44 -14.21 3.04
C ASP A 330 -18.95 -15.43 2.26
N ARG A 331 -19.05 -16.58 2.94
CA ARG A 331 -19.42 -17.85 2.32
C ARG A 331 -20.87 -17.90 1.82
N ARG A 332 -21.71 -16.99 2.31
CA ARG A 332 -23.13 -16.89 1.94
C ARG A 332 -23.36 -15.93 0.77
N TRP A 333 -22.32 -15.26 0.28
CA TRP A 333 -22.45 -14.27 -0.78
C TRP A 333 -22.73 -14.90 -2.14
N SER A 334 -23.69 -14.31 -2.84
CA SER A 334 -23.91 -14.46 -4.28
C SER A 334 -22.95 -13.56 -5.08
N GLY A 335 -22.98 -13.68 -6.41
CA GLY A 335 -22.24 -12.77 -7.29
C GLY A 335 -22.69 -11.31 -7.20
N VAL A 336 -23.96 -11.06 -6.84
CA VAL A 336 -24.53 -9.73 -6.63
C VAL A 336 -24.04 -9.12 -5.31
N ASP A 337 -23.90 -9.92 -4.26
CA ASP A 337 -23.42 -9.46 -2.96
C ASP A 337 -21.98 -8.93 -3.04
N VAL A 338 -21.14 -9.55 -3.87
CA VAL A 338 -19.76 -9.10 -4.09
C VAL A 338 -19.73 -7.70 -4.70
N PHE A 339 -20.52 -7.44 -5.75
CA PHE A 339 -20.62 -6.11 -6.36
C PHE A 339 -21.24 -5.09 -5.40
N THR A 340 -22.26 -5.49 -4.65
CA THR A 340 -22.87 -4.68 -3.59
C THR A 340 -21.83 -4.28 -2.54
N ALA A 341 -20.99 -5.21 -2.09
CA ALA A 341 -19.93 -4.94 -1.13
C ALA A 341 -18.89 -3.96 -1.69
N ILE A 342 -18.52 -4.09 -2.97
CA ILE A 342 -17.56 -3.18 -3.62
C ILE A 342 -18.14 -1.76 -3.68
N LEU A 343 -19.42 -1.61 -4.06
CA LEU A 343 -20.06 -0.30 -4.12
C LEU A 343 -20.22 0.34 -2.74
N LYS A 344 -20.55 -0.45 -1.71
CA LYS A 344 -20.54 0.01 -0.31
C LYS A 344 -19.14 0.45 0.14
N ALA A 345 -18.10 -0.29 -0.23
CA ALA A 345 -16.71 0.11 0.04
C ALA A 345 -16.31 1.40 -0.69
N ALA A 346 -16.90 1.66 -1.86
CA ALA A 346 -16.79 2.92 -2.60
C ALA A 346 -17.64 4.07 -1.99
N ASN A 347 -18.17 3.91 -0.78
CA ASN A 347 -19.07 4.85 -0.10
C ASN A 347 -20.40 5.11 -0.85
N CYS A 348 -20.87 4.17 -1.67
CA CYS A 348 -22.22 4.25 -2.24
C CYS A 348 -23.26 3.81 -1.20
N HIS A 349 -24.40 4.50 -1.19
CA HIS A 349 -25.58 4.01 -0.48
C HIS A 349 -26.35 3.05 -1.39
N VAL A 350 -26.45 1.78 -1.01
CA VAL A 350 -27.04 0.71 -1.83
C VAL A 350 -28.27 0.15 -1.11
N GLN A 351 -29.43 0.21 -1.77
CA GLN A 351 -30.69 -0.34 -1.28
C GLN A 351 -31.37 -1.22 -2.34
N PRO A 352 -31.97 -2.36 -1.96
CA PRO A 352 -32.80 -3.14 -2.88
C PRO A 352 -33.97 -2.30 -3.39
N SER A 353 -34.31 -2.44 -4.67
CA SER A 353 -35.47 -1.73 -5.27
C SER A 353 -36.80 -2.45 -5.01
N SER A 354 -36.74 -3.68 -4.51
CA SER A 354 -37.88 -4.48 -4.07
C SER A 354 -37.54 -5.24 -2.79
N ASP A 355 -38.56 -5.64 -2.04
CA ASP A 355 -38.42 -6.49 -0.85
C ASP A 355 -38.14 -7.97 -1.18
N ASP A 356 -37.99 -8.32 -2.47
CA ASP A 356 -37.67 -9.68 -2.90
C ASP A 356 -36.20 -10.02 -2.58
N PRO A 357 -35.92 -11.02 -1.70
CA PRO A 357 -34.56 -11.36 -1.26
C PRO A 357 -33.61 -11.82 -2.37
N GLY A 358 -34.11 -12.11 -3.57
CA GLY A 358 -33.31 -12.53 -4.74
C GLY A 358 -33.16 -11.46 -5.82
N SER A 359 -33.70 -10.25 -5.62
CA SER A 359 -33.68 -9.20 -6.64
C SER A 359 -32.26 -8.73 -6.93
N SER A 360 -31.91 -8.64 -8.21
CA SER A 360 -30.66 -8.03 -8.68
C SER A 360 -30.80 -6.52 -8.95
N LEU A 361 -32.00 -5.96 -8.77
CA LEU A 361 -32.30 -4.54 -8.98
C LEU A 361 -32.08 -3.74 -7.69
N PHE A 362 -31.20 -2.75 -7.77
CA PHE A 362 -30.81 -1.89 -6.66
C PHE A 362 -30.93 -0.42 -7.03
N SER A 363 -31.38 0.37 -6.06
CA SER A 363 -31.30 1.82 -6.05
C SER A 363 -29.99 2.24 -5.40
N ILE A 364 -29.09 2.85 -6.17
CA ILE A 364 -27.75 3.19 -5.72
C ILE A 364 -27.49 4.68 -5.80
N ARG A 365 -27.10 5.29 -4.68
CA ARG A 365 -26.71 6.70 -4.58
C ARG A 365 -25.19 6.83 -4.39
N PRO A 366 -24.46 7.39 -5.37
CA PRO A 366 -23.03 7.71 -5.24
C PRO A 366 -22.74 8.73 -4.12
N PRO A 367 -21.50 8.78 -3.57
CA PRO A 367 -21.16 9.63 -2.42
C PRO A 367 -21.27 11.15 -2.65
N ASN A 368 -21.21 11.60 -3.90
CA ASN A 368 -21.28 13.01 -4.30
C ASN A 368 -22.45 13.33 -5.25
N ASP A 369 -23.47 12.47 -5.28
CA ASP A 369 -24.65 12.64 -6.14
C ASP A 369 -25.92 12.51 -5.29
N ASP A 370 -26.84 13.47 -5.42
CA ASP A 370 -28.12 13.45 -4.70
C ASP A 370 -29.15 12.53 -5.36
N ARG A 371 -28.89 12.05 -6.58
CA ARG A 371 -29.81 11.19 -7.32
C ARG A 371 -29.43 9.72 -7.18
N SER A 372 -30.41 8.91 -6.79
CA SER A 372 -30.31 7.45 -6.88
C SER A 372 -30.41 6.99 -8.33
N ILE A 373 -29.67 5.94 -8.65
CA ILE A 373 -29.64 5.29 -9.97
C ILE A 373 -30.14 3.86 -9.78
N GLU A 374 -31.18 3.48 -10.52
CA GLU A 374 -31.62 2.09 -10.63
C GLU A 374 -30.64 1.30 -11.51
N VAL A 375 -30.13 0.19 -10.98
CA VAL A 375 -29.17 -0.69 -11.66
C VAL A 375 -29.47 -2.15 -11.41
N ASP A 376 -29.21 -2.97 -12.43
CA ASP A 376 -29.17 -4.42 -12.26
C ASP A 376 -27.73 -4.88 -11.99
N LEU A 377 -27.44 -5.25 -10.74
CA LEU A 377 -26.10 -5.69 -10.33
C LEU A 377 -25.74 -7.11 -10.80
N SER A 378 -26.65 -7.82 -11.46
CA SER A 378 -26.27 -9.02 -12.23
C SER A 378 -25.47 -8.66 -13.49
N HIS A 379 -25.61 -7.41 -13.99
CA HIS A 379 -24.97 -6.93 -15.20
C HIS A 379 -23.72 -6.11 -14.92
N THR A 380 -22.62 -6.51 -15.58
CA THR A 380 -21.30 -5.88 -15.40
C THR A 380 -21.27 -4.40 -15.82
N ALA A 381 -21.96 -4.05 -16.91
CA ALA A 381 -21.97 -2.68 -17.42
C ALA A 381 -22.64 -1.70 -16.44
N ASP A 382 -23.74 -2.11 -15.80
CA ASP A 382 -24.44 -1.31 -14.81
C ASP A 382 -23.61 -1.10 -13.54
N PHE A 383 -22.93 -2.15 -13.08
CA PHE A 383 -21.96 -2.06 -12.00
C PHE A 383 -20.85 -1.03 -12.32
N LEU A 384 -20.24 -1.11 -13.50
CA LEU A 384 -19.18 -0.18 -13.91
C LEU A 384 -19.69 1.27 -14.04
N ARG A 385 -20.91 1.45 -14.56
CA ARG A 385 -21.54 2.77 -14.71
C ARG A 385 -21.61 3.54 -13.38
N VAL A 386 -21.90 2.83 -12.29
CA VAL A 386 -21.94 3.42 -10.94
C VAL A 386 -20.52 3.57 -10.39
N LEU A 387 -19.70 2.53 -10.49
CA LEU A 387 -18.36 2.52 -9.90
C LEU A 387 -17.48 3.66 -10.41
N VAL A 388 -17.56 3.99 -11.71
CA VAL A 388 -16.82 5.11 -12.34
C VAL A 388 -17.10 6.46 -11.69
N ARG A 389 -18.29 6.65 -11.11
CA ARG A 389 -18.71 7.89 -10.43
C ARG A 389 -18.30 7.93 -8.96
N SER A 390 -18.06 6.76 -8.36
CA SER A 390 -17.88 6.63 -6.91
C SER A 390 -16.44 6.33 -6.51
N PHE A 391 -15.64 5.73 -7.39
CA PHE A 391 -14.27 5.34 -7.10
C PHE A 391 -13.30 5.75 -8.21
N PHE A 392 -12.27 6.51 -7.80
CA PHE A 392 -11.28 7.06 -8.71
C PHE A 392 -9.98 6.27 -8.81
N GLY A 393 -9.74 5.36 -7.88
CA GLY A 393 -8.57 4.49 -7.89
C GLY A 393 -8.67 3.39 -8.95
N LYS A 394 -7.63 2.57 -9.01
CA LYS A 394 -7.42 1.59 -10.07
C LYS A 394 -7.75 0.15 -9.66
N TYR A 395 -7.50 -0.22 -8.40
CA TYR A 395 -7.48 -1.62 -7.99
C TYR A 395 -8.74 -2.04 -7.23
N LEU A 396 -9.35 -3.15 -7.64
CA LEU A 396 -10.52 -3.74 -6.97
C LEU A 396 -10.12 -5.09 -6.39
N VAL A 397 -9.99 -5.16 -5.07
CA VAL A 397 -9.44 -6.31 -4.37
C VAL A 397 -10.57 -7.16 -3.82
N ILE A 398 -10.56 -8.45 -4.18
CA ILE A 398 -11.46 -9.47 -3.64
C ILE A 398 -10.62 -10.41 -2.77
N GLU A 399 -10.68 -10.24 -1.45
CA GLU A 399 -10.04 -11.12 -0.48
C GLU A 399 -10.91 -12.32 -0.10
N GLU A 400 -10.24 -13.39 0.34
CA GLU A 400 -10.87 -14.64 0.74
C GLU A 400 -11.79 -15.23 -0.34
N PHE A 401 -11.42 -15.08 -1.63
CA PHE A 401 -12.23 -15.52 -2.78
C PHE A 401 -12.66 -17.00 -2.72
N HIS A 402 -11.83 -17.84 -2.09
CA HIS A 402 -12.10 -19.25 -1.88
C HIS A 402 -13.27 -19.52 -0.92
N TYR A 403 -13.78 -18.52 -0.19
CA TYR A 403 -14.99 -18.63 0.63
C TYR A 403 -16.26 -18.70 -0.20
N LEU A 404 -16.24 -18.12 -1.40
CA LEU A 404 -17.38 -18.16 -2.31
C LEU A 404 -17.59 -19.58 -2.83
N THR A 405 -18.84 -19.96 -3.10
CA THR A 405 -19.14 -21.23 -3.76
C THR A 405 -18.51 -21.28 -5.15
N GLU A 406 -18.26 -22.48 -5.68
CA GLU A 406 -17.65 -22.62 -7.01
C GLU A 406 -18.49 -21.96 -8.12
N GLU A 407 -19.82 -22.00 -7.98
CA GLU A 407 -20.74 -21.34 -8.90
C GLU A 407 -20.51 -19.83 -8.92
N VAL A 408 -20.42 -19.19 -7.74
CA VAL A 408 -20.17 -17.75 -7.63
C VAL A 408 -18.75 -17.38 -8.08
N GLN A 409 -17.75 -18.21 -7.76
CA GLN A 409 -16.38 -18.02 -8.27
C GLN A 409 -16.36 -18.05 -9.81
N ARG A 410 -17.12 -18.95 -10.43
CA ARG A 410 -17.25 -19.04 -11.88
C ARG A 410 -17.96 -17.83 -12.48
N ASP A 411 -19.09 -17.42 -11.90
CA ASP A 411 -19.80 -16.20 -12.31
C ASP A 411 -18.88 -14.97 -12.29
N LEU A 412 -18.13 -14.77 -11.21
CA LEU A 412 -17.16 -13.69 -11.11
C LEU A 412 -16.06 -13.80 -12.16
N ALA A 413 -15.56 -15.00 -12.48
CA ALA A 413 -14.57 -15.18 -13.53
C ALA A 413 -15.11 -14.77 -14.93
N PHE A 414 -16.41 -14.96 -15.19
CA PHE A 414 -17.06 -14.42 -16.40
C PHE A 414 -17.17 -12.89 -16.35
N LYS A 415 -17.56 -12.33 -15.21
CA LYS A 415 -17.65 -10.87 -15.02
C LYS A 415 -16.30 -10.18 -15.15
N LEU A 416 -15.21 -10.76 -14.63
CA LEU A 416 -13.85 -10.24 -14.80
C LEU A 416 -13.47 -10.08 -16.27
N LYS A 417 -13.81 -11.06 -17.13
CA LYS A 417 -13.61 -10.95 -18.58
C LYS A 417 -14.35 -9.73 -19.13
N ALA A 418 -15.63 -9.61 -18.81
CA ALA A 418 -16.46 -8.50 -19.28
C ALA A 418 -15.92 -7.14 -18.80
N ILE A 419 -15.44 -7.03 -17.55
CA ILE A 419 -14.83 -5.80 -17.03
C ILE A 419 -13.57 -5.44 -17.80
N HIS A 420 -12.69 -6.41 -18.04
CA HIS A 420 -11.48 -6.20 -18.82
C HIS A 420 -11.75 -5.71 -20.25
N GLU A 421 -12.86 -6.13 -20.86
CA GLU A 421 -13.27 -5.70 -22.20
C GLU A 421 -13.97 -4.33 -22.21
N LEU A 422 -14.66 -3.98 -21.12
CA LEU A 422 -15.45 -2.74 -21.00
C LEU A 422 -14.67 -1.58 -20.36
N SER A 423 -13.55 -1.84 -19.68
CA SER A 423 -12.82 -0.83 -18.93
C SER A 423 -11.32 -1.12 -18.84
N ASP A 424 -10.52 -0.18 -19.36
CA ASP A 424 -9.07 -0.15 -19.13
C ASP A 424 -8.69 0.50 -17.78
N ARG A 425 -9.69 0.99 -17.04
CA ARG A 425 -9.48 1.74 -15.79
C ARG A 425 -9.25 0.83 -14.60
N TYR A 426 -9.97 -0.29 -14.52
CA TYR A 426 -10.03 -1.10 -13.31
C TYR A 426 -9.29 -2.43 -13.43
N VAL A 427 -8.47 -2.73 -12.43
CA VAL A 427 -7.74 -3.99 -12.32
C VAL A 427 -8.23 -4.73 -11.08
N PHE A 428 -8.78 -5.93 -11.29
CA PHE A 428 -9.13 -6.81 -10.18
C PHE A 428 -7.91 -7.53 -9.63
N ILE A 429 -7.85 -7.63 -8.30
CA ILE A 429 -6.85 -8.41 -7.57
C ILE A 429 -7.60 -9.41 -6.72
N VAL A 430 -7.58 -10.67 -7.15
CA VAL A 430 -8.25 -11.76 -6.46
C VAL A 430 -7.25 -12.46 -5.55
N ILE A 431 -7.60 -12.61 -4.28
CA ILE A 431 -6.74 -13.20 -3.26
C ILE A 431 -7.45 -14.38 -2.61
N GLY A 432 -6.74 -15.50 -2.44
CA GLY A 432 -7.23 -16.59 -1.60
C GLY A 432 -6.26 -17.73 -1.39
N VAL A 433 -6.77 -18.83 -0.85
CA VAL A 433 -5.97 -19.97 -0.36
C VAL A 433 -6.15 -21.17 -1.28
N TRP A 434 -5.17 -21.38 -2.15
CA TRP A 434 -5.00 -22.55 -3.03
C TRP A 434 -3.55 -22.58 -3.53
N LEU A 435 -3.14 -23.64 -4.23
CA LEU A 435 -1.78 -23.78 -4.79
C LEU A 435 -1.75 -23.83 -6.32
N GLU A 436 -2.91 -23.90 -6.95
CA GLU A 436 -3.09 -23.92 -8.41
C GLU A 436 -2.89 -22.51 -9.03
N SER A 437 -1.86 -22.33 -9.87
CA SER A 437 -1.54 -21.02 -10.45
C SER A 437 -2.64 -20.47 -11.37
N ASN A 438 -3.35 -21.35 -12.07
CA ASN A 438 -4.28 -20.97 -13.13
C ASN A 438 -5.76 -21.08 -12.73
N ARG A 439 -6.06 -21.09 -11.42
CA ARG A 439 -7.41 -21.31 -10.88
C ARG A 439 -8.50 -20.49 -11.59
N LEU A 440 -8.31 -19.18 -11.73
CA LEU A 440 -9.28 -18.29 -12.39
C LEU A 440 -9.42 -18.59 -13.89
N VAL A 441 -8.32 -18.89 -14.57
CA VAL A 441 -8.34 -19.27 -16.00
C VAL A 441 -9.06 -20.61 -16.20
N HIS A 442 -9.06 -21.49 -15.20
CA HIS A 442 -9.80 -22.75 -15.28
C HIS A 442 -11.30 -22.56 -15.06
N LEU A 443 -11.68 -21.59 -14.22
CA LEU A 443 -13.08 -21.19 -14.07
C LEU A 443 -13.62 -20.53 -15.35
N ASN A 444 -12.79 -19.74 -16.03
CA ASN A 444 -13.11 -19.16 -17.33
C ASN A 444 -11.86 -19.09 -18.23
N LYS A 445 -11.80 -19.96 -19.25
CA LYS A 445 -10.64 -20.09 -20.17
C LYS A 445 -10.35 -18.79 -20.94
N ASP A 446 -11.34 -17.94 -21.14
CA ASP A 446 -11.18 -16.66 -21.81
C ASP A 446 -10.32 -15.68 -21.00
N LEU A 447 -10.10 -15.91 -19.71
CA LEU A 447 -9.17 -15.11 -18.91
C LEU A 447 -7.70 -15.37 -19.23
N SER A 448 -7.41 -16.36 -20.09
CA SER A 448 -6.04 -16.63 -20.55
C SER A 448 -5.40 -15.37 -21.14
N GLY A 449 -4.19 -15.05 -20.68
CA GLY A 449 -3.47 -13.84 -21.05
C GLY A 449 -3.94 -12.54 -20.37
N ARG A 450 -5.13 -12.52 -19.76
CA ARG A 450 -5.75 -11.36 -19.07
C ARG A 450 -5.56 -11.38 -17.55
N VAL A 451 -5.32 -12.55 -16.98
CA VAL A 451 -5.01 -12.73 -15.56
C VAL A 451 -3.54 -13.13 -15.39
N ALA A 452 -2.84 -12.52 -14.44
CA ALA A 452 -1.48 -12.88 -14.05
C ALA A 452 -1.46 -13.50 -12.64
N PRO A 453 -0.89 -14.70 -12.48
CA PRO A 453 -0.79 -15.37 -11.18
C PRO A 453 0.45 -14.92 -10.40
N ILE A 454 0.29 -14.73 -9.08
CA ILE A 454 1.36 -14.38 -8.14
C ILE A 454 1.35 -15.40 -7.00
N ASN A 455 2.43 -16.19 -6.89
CA ASN A 455 2.58 -17.19 -5.84
C ASN A 455 3.19 -16.57 -4.58
N ALA A 456 2.38 -16.35 -3.55
CA ALA A 456 2.85 -15.83 -2.27
C ALA A 456 3.61 -16.85 -1.42
N ASP A 457 3.66 -18.12 -1.81
CA ASP A 457 4.38 -19.17 -1.07
C ASP A 457 5.87 -19.22 -1.37
N GLU A 458 6.36 -18.48 -2.36
CA GLU A 458 7.76 -18.44 -2.78
C GLU A 458 8.64 -17.69 -1.76
N TRP A 459 8.89 -18.35 -0.63
CA TRP A 459 9.88 -17.95 0.37
C TRP A 459 11.15 -18.77 0.19
N SER A 460 12.28 -18.10 -0.03
CA SER A 460 13.59 -18.74 0.08
C SER A 460 14.10 -18.71 1.52
N ASP A 461 15.03 -19.62 1.84
CA ASP A 461 15.67 -19.64 3.16
C ASP A 461 16.36 -18.30 3.46
N VAL A 462 16.92 -17.65 2.44
CA VAL A 462 17.51 -16.30 2.55
C VAL A 462 16.44 -15.25 2.92
N ASP A 463 15.24 -15.33 2.35
CA ASP A 463 14.15 -14.42 2.70
C ASP A 463 13.71 -14.62 4.15
N LEU A 464 13.61 -15.87 4.60
CA LEU A 464 13.21 -16.20 5.96
C LEU A 464 14.27 -15.78 6.99
N LEU A 465 15.55 -15.95 6.68
CA LEU A 465 16.63 -15.42 7.51
C LEU A 465 16.55 -13.88 7.61
N ARG A 466 16.25 -13.19 6.50
CA ARG A 466 16.04 -11.73 6.53
C ARG A 466 14.86 -11.31 7.41
N VAL A 467 13.81 -12.14 7.53
CA VAL A 467 12.71 -11.90 8.48
C VAL A 467 13.20 -11.92 9.92
N ILE A 468 14.06 -12.86 10.27
CA ILE A 468 14.62 -13.00 11.62
C ILE A 468 15.59 -11.84 11.91
N HIS A 469 16.60 -11.65 11.07
CA HIS A 469 17.65 -10.63 11.28
C HIS A 469 17.14 -9.19 11.19
N GLY A 470 16.17 -8.93 10.31
CA GLY A 470 15.53 -7.62 10.28
C GLY A 470 14.68 -7.35 11.53
N GLY A 471 14.10 -8.40 12.12
CA GLY A 471 13.39 -8.32 13.40
C GLY A 471 14.33 -8.07 14.58
N GLU A 472 15.45 -8.80 14.65
CA GLU A 472 16.56 -8.58 15.60
C GLU A 472 17.00 -7.10 15.61
N LYS A 473 17.29 -6.55 14.44
CA LYS A 473 17.68 -5.15 14.28
C LYS A 473 16.61 -4.17 14.77
N LYS A 474 15.34 -4.43 14.43
CA LYS A 474 14.20 -3.59 14.84
C LYS A 474 13.91 -3.65 16.34
N LEU A 475 14.17 -4.78 16.98
CA LEU A 475 14.01 -4.94 18.43
C LEU A 475 15.29 -4.63 19.22
N ASN A 476 16.44 -4.41 18.58
CA ASN A 476 17.74 -4.21 19.24
C ASN A 476 18.23 -5.45 20.02
N ILE A 477 17.99 -6.63 19.47
CA ILE A 477 18.34 -7.91 20.10
C ILE A 477 19.16 -8.77 19.14
N GLY A 478 19.84 -9.79 19.65
CA GLY A 478 20.41 -10.89 18.86
C GLY A 478 19.98 -12.22 19.45
N PHE A 479 19.41 -13.11 18.64
CA PHE A 479 19.12 -14.48 19.03
C PHE A 479 20.41 -15.30 19.16
N PRO A 480 20.38 -16.43 19.90
CA PRO A 480 21.54 -17.29 20.05
C PRO A 480 22.06 -17.82 18.71
N PRO A 481 23.39 -18.04 18.56
CA PRO A 481 23.97 -18.63 17.36
C PRO A 481 23.29 -19.96 16.97
N GLY A 482 22.97 -20.11 15.68
CA GLY A 482 22.30 -21.30 15.17
C GLY A 482 20.78 -21.33 15.36
N PHE A 483 20.18 -20.36 16.08
CA PHE A 483 18.72 -20.27 16.23
C PHE A 483 18.04 -20.06 14.88
N ALA A 484 18.53 -19.07 14.11
CA ALA A 484 17.92 -18.67 12.85
C ALA A 484 17.94 -19.80 11.81
N GLU A 485 19.09 -20.46 11.64
CA GLU A 485 19.28 -21.55 10.69
C GLU A 485 18.40 -22.76 11.05
N LYS A 486 18.38 -23.17 12.34
CA LYS A 486 17.53 -24.27 12.81
C LYS A 486 16.05 -23.96 12.65
N LEU A 487 15.65 -22.71 12.89
CA LEU A 487 14.26 -22.28 12.73
C LEU A 487 13.85 -22.32 11.26
N VAL A 488 14.65 -21.77 10.36
CA VAL A 488 14.35 -21.78 8.91
C VAL A 488 14.27 -23.19 8.35
N GLU A 489 15.19 -24.08 8.74
CA GLU A 489 15.19 -25.49 8.34
C GLU A 489 13.88 -26.20 8.74
N ARG A 490 13.39 -25.93 9.95
CA ARG A 490 12.19 -26.60 10.51
C ARG A 490 10.87 -25.92 10.15
N ALA A 491 10.87 -24.64 9.82
CA ALA A 491 9.67 -23.87 9.50
C ALA A 491 9.02 -24.25 8.15
N CYS A 492 9.63 -25.16 7.37
CA CYS A 492 9.03 -25.70 6.13
C CYS A 492 8.60 -24.61 5.13
N GLY A 493 9.40 -23.54 5.00
CA GLY A 493 9.09 -22.41 4.12
C GLY A 493 7.92 -21.54 4.62
N SER A 494 7.53 -21.64 5.90
CA SER A 494 6.43 -20.86 6.47
C SER A 494 6.93 -19.61 7.17
N VAL A 495 6.64 -18.43 6.60
CA VAL A 495 6.94 -17.15 7.24
C VAL A 495 6.13 -16.96 8.53
N TYR A 496 4.92 -17.53 8.59
CA TYR A 496 4.11 -17.53 9.81
C TYR A 496 4.83 -18.24 10.95
N LEU A 497 5.29 -19.48 10.73
CA LEU A 497 6.01 -20.23 11.76
C LEU A 497 7.30 -19.54 12.19
N VAL A 498 8.04 -18.95 11.24
CA VAL A 498 9.25 -18.17 11.55
C VAL A 498 8.91 -16.99 12.46
N ARG A 499 7.92 -16.17 12.10
CA ARG A 499 7.53 -14.98 12.87
C ARG A 499 6.99 -15.33 14.24
N GLU A 500 6.05 -16.27 14.32
CA GLU A 500 5.47 -16.70 15.58
C GLU A 500 6.55 -17.34 16.49
N SER A 501 7.48 -18.11 15.92
CA SER A 501 8.58 -18.68 16.72
C SER A 501 9.51 -17.60 17.27
N CYS A 502 9.82 -16.56 16.48
CA CYS A 502 10.59 -15.42 16.97
C CYS A 502 9.84 -14.65 18.07
N PHE A 503 8.51 -14.50 17.92
CA PHE A 503 7.65 -13.88 18.92
C PHE A 503 7.71 -14.64 20.24
N ARG A 504 7.42 -15.96 20.23
CA ARG A 504 7.47 -16.83 21.41
C ARG A 504 8.87 -16.89 22.03
N ALA A 505 9.91 -16.94 21.20
CA ALA A 505 11.30 -16.88 21.66
C ALA A 505 11.58 -15.59 22.44
N CYS A 506 11.08 -14.43 21.98
CA CYS A 506 11.20 -13.17 22.72
C CYS A 506 10.39 -13.19 24.03
N GLU A 507 9.17 -13.74 24.03
CA GLU A 507 8.37 -13.87 25.25
C GLU A 507 9.04 -14.74 26.31
N GLN A 508 9.62 -15.88 25.92
CA GLN A 508 10.32 -16.79 26.84
C GLN A 508 11.50 -16.13 27.57
N VAL A 509 12.11 -15.12 26.94
CA VAL A 509 13.21 -14.35 27.55
C VAL A 509 12.77 -12.99 28.09
N GLY A 510 11.46 -12.72 28.14
CA GLY A 510 10.89 -11.50 28.72
C GLY A 510 11.07 -10.23 27.89
N ILE A 511 11.35 -10.34 26.60
CA ILE A 511 11.50 -9.19 25.70
C ILE A 511 10.14 -8.90 25.07
N TYR A 512 9.51 -7.81 25.51
CA TYR A 512 8.22 -7.35 24.95
C TYR A 512 8.34 -6.02 24.19
N LYS A 513 9.32 -5.19 24.53
CA LYS A 513 9.62 -3.90 23.91
C LYS A 513 11.09 -3.85 23.50
N ARG A 514 11.41 -2.99 22.54
CA ARG A 514 12.78 -2.67 22.13
C ARG A 514 13.58 -2.16 23.35
N PRO A 515 14.65 -2.84 23.76
CA PRO A 515 15.51 -2.36 24.84
C PRO A 515 16.35 -1.15 24.40
N GLU A 516 16.70 -0.29 25.36
CA GLU A 516 17.54 0.91 25.12
C GLU A 516 18.95 0.54 24.63
N HIS A 517 19.51 -0.53 25.17
CA HIS A 517 20.80 -1.08 24.78
C HIS A 517 20.64 -2.42 24.06
N PHE A 518 21.60 -2.76 23.21
CA PHE A 518 21.59 -4.02 22.51
C PHE A 518 21.65 -5.20 23.49
N ILE A 519 20.78 -6.19 23.32
CA ILE A 519 20.76 -7.42 24.12
C ILE A 519 21.13 -8.61 23.24
N SER A 520 22.23 -9.28 23.56
CA SER A 520 22.50 -10.63 23.05
C SER A 520 21.79 -11.64 23.93
N ILE A 521 20.85 -12.40 23.37
CA ILE A 521 20.16 -13.46 24.09
C ILE A 521 21.13 -14.63 24.25
N GLU A 522 21.54 -14.90 25.48
CA GLU A 522 22.47 -15.99 25.82
C GLU A 522 21.73 -17.27 26.22
N GLN A 523 20.46 -17.17 26.62
CA GLN A 523 19.65 -18.33 26.98
C GLN A 523 19.48 -19.26 25.78
N SER A 524 19.64 -20.56 25.98
CA SER A 524 19.39 -21.56 24.94
C SER A 524 17.89 -21.60 24.61
N ILE A 525 17.52 -21.31 23.36
CA ILE A 525 16.13 -21.36 22.90
C ILE A 525 15.90 -22.66 22.12
N ASN A 526 14.93 -23.48 22.57
CA ASN A 526 14.59 -24.73 21.90
C ASN A 526 13.54 -24.50 20.80
N VAL A 527 14.03 -24.34 19.56
CA VAL A 527 13.20 -24.19 18.35
C VAL A 527 12.16 -25.30 18.19
N ALA A 528 12.50 -26.56 18.51
CA ALA A 528 11.58 -27.67 18.36
C ALA A 528 10.42 -27.61 19.37
N ALA A 529 10.71 -27.20 20.61
CA ALA A 529 9.70 -27.00 21.64
C ALA A 529 8.74 -25.86 21.28
N ILE A 530 9.27 -24.73 20.79
CA ILE A 530 8.46 -23.59 20.34
C ILE A 530 7.53 -23.98 19.18
N LEU A 531 8.07 -24.65 18.16
CA LEU A 531 7.26 -25.10 17.03
C LEU A 531 6.16 -26.08 17.44
N LYS A 532 6.46 -26.97 18.39
CA LYS A 532 5.47 -27.87 18.98
C LYS A 532 4.39 -27.09 19.73
N GLU A 533 4.77 -26.13 20.56
CA GLU A 533 3.83 -25.27 21.27
C GLU A 533 2.89 -24.51 20.31
N ILE A 534 3.43 -23.92 19.24
CA ILE A 534 2.64 -23.22 18.21
C ILE A 534 1.64 -24.18 17.55
N SER A 535 2.09 -25.40 17.28
CA SER A 535 1.25 -26.43 16.68
C SER A 535 0.13 -26.89 17.61
N ASP A 536 0.40 -27.03 18.91
CA ASP A 536 -0.55 -27.54 19.90
C ASP A 536 -1.52 -26.45 20.39
N SER A 537 -1.09 -25.19 20.43
CA SER A 537 -1.88 -24.04 20.91
C SER A 537 -2.65 -23.29 19.81
N GLY A 538 -2.34 -23.55 18.54
CA GLY A 538 -2.87 -22.76 17.43
C GLY A 538 -4.25 -23.19 16.94
N VAL A 539 -4.44 -24.48 16.69
CA VAL A 539 -5.61 -25.02 15.98
C VAL A 539 -5.97 -26.40 16.53
N ASP A 540 -7.26 -26.61 16.84
CA ASP A 540 -7.80 -27.93 17.21
C ASP A 540 -7.93 -28.84 15.99
N TYR A 541 -6.80 -29.31 15.46
CA TYR A 541 -6.79 -30.26 14.34
C TYR A 541 -7.58 -31.55 14.65
N PRO A 542 -7.52 -32.15 15.85
CA PRO A 542 -8.37 -33.28 16.19
C PRO A 542 -9.87 -32.99 16.02
N GLY A 543 -10.37 -31.90 16.60
CA GLY A 543 -11.78 -31.50 16.45
C GLY A 543 -12.15 -31.19 14.99
N GLN A 544 -11.23 -30.64 14.20
CA GLN A 544 -11.46 -30.43 12.77
C GLN A 544 -11.54 -31.74 11.98
N ILE A 545 -10.71 -32.73 12.30
CA ILE A 545 -10.79 -34.08 11.71
C ILE A 545 -12.14 -34.71 12.06
N ILE A 546 -12.56 -34.65 13.32
CA ILE A 546 -13.88 -35.12 13.78
C ILE A 546 -15.01 -34.41 13.02
N GLY A 547 -14.92 -33.09 12.86
CA GLY A 547 -15.90 -32.31 12.10
C GLY A 547 -16.02 -32.75 10.64
N LEU A 548 -14.92 -33.17 10.01
CA LEU A 548 -14.93 -33.75 8.65
C LEU A 548 -15.42 -35.20 8.61
N LEU A 549 -15.24 -35.97 9.68
CA LEU A 549 -15.83 -37.31 9.82
C LEU A 549 -17.35 -37.23 10.02
N GLY A 550 -17.84 -36.18 10.69
CA GLY A 550 -19.27 -35.90 10.88
C GLY A 550 -20.01 -35.40 9.63
N LEU A 551 -19.41 -35.45 8.44
CA LEU A 551 -20.08 -35.04 7.20
C LEU A 551 -21.14 -36.07 6.78
N GLU A 552 -22.40 -35.67 6.93
CA GLU A 552 -23.60 -36.40 6.46
C GLU A 552 -23.94 -36.08 5.00
N GLU A 553 -23.42 -34.96 4.46
CA GLU A 553 -23.74 -34.45 3.13
C GLU A 553 -23.09 -35.25 1.97
N ILE A 554 -22.22 -36.21 2.28
CA ILE A 554 -21.58 -37.06 1.27
C ILE A 554 -22.53 -38.20 0.91
N GLN A 555 -23.13 -38.13 -0.28
CA GLN A 555 -23.94 -39.22 -0.81
C GLN A 555 -23.06 -40.46 -1.08
N LEU A 556 -23.12 -41.42 -0.17
CA LEU A 556 -22.52 -42.74 -0.28
C LEU A 556 -23.62 -43.79 -0.45
N ASN A 557 -23.34 -44.87 -1.18
CA ASN A 557 -24.23 -46.03 -1.18
C ASN A 557 -23.95 -46.93 0.05
N GLU A 558 -24.88 -47.83 0.36
CA GLU A 558 -24.80 -48.74 1.51
C GLU A 558 -23.45 -49.48 1.60
N ARG A 559 -22.88 -49.89 0.45
CA ARG A 559 -21.58 -50.56 0.42
C ARG A 559 -20.44 -49.61 0.76
N GLU A 560 -20.44 -48.40 0.23
CA GLU A 560 -19.42 -47.38 0.51
C GLU A 560 -19.42 -46.95 1.98
N GLU A 561 -20.61 -46.89 2.59
CA GLU A 561 -20.77 -46.64 4.03
C GLU A 561 -20.26 -47.82 4.86
N ALA A 562 -20.67 -49.05 4.52
CA ALA A 562 -20.24 -50.25 5.23
C ALA A 562 -18.72 -50.50 5.18
N GLU A 563 -18.06 -50.02 4.13
CA GLU A 563 -16.60 -50.08 3.96
C GLU A 563 -15.89 -48.81 4.49
N GLY A 564 -16.62 -47.81 4.99
CA GLY A 564 -16.02 -46.59 5.57
C GLY A 564 -15.19 -45.79 4.56
N LEU A 565 -15.63 -45.69 3.31
CA LEU A 565 -14.86 -45.03 2.24
C LEU A 565 -14.39 -43.61 2.63
N LYS A 566 -15.27 -42.83 3.26
CA LYS A 566 -14.96 -41.47 3.74
C LYS A 566 -13.80 -41.48 4.72
N ASP A 567 -13.88 -42.32 5.73
CA ASP A 567 -12.94 -42.41 6.84
C ASP A 567 -11.57 -42.87 6.33
N TRP A 568 -11.54 -43.81 5.38
CA TRP A 568 -10.31 -44.25 4.73
C TRP A 568 -9.66 -43.17 3.86
N VAL A 569 -10.46 -42.36 3.14
CA VAL A 569 -9.93 -41.22 2.40
C VAL A 569 -9.30 -40.21 3.37
N LEU A 570 -10.02 -39.81 4.41
CA LEU A 570 -9.52 -38.88 5.43
C LEU A 570 -8.27 -39.44 6.13
N ARG A 571 -8.28 -40.73 6.49
CA ARG A 571 -7.13 -41.42 7.08
C ARG A 571 -5.90 -41.33 6.20
N VAL A 572 -6.01 -41.59 4.89
CA VAL A 572 -4.84 -41.47 4.00
C VAL A 572 -4.35 -40.03 3.89
N LEU A 573 -5.26 -39.04 3.84
CA LEU A 573 -4.90 -37.62 3.77
C LEU A 573 -4.16 -37.15 5.02
N PHE A 574 -4.71 -37.40 6.21
CA PHE A 574 -4.14 -36.95 7.47
C PHE A 574 -2.95 -37.80 7.93
N CYS A 575 -2.86 -39.08 7.53
CA CYS A 575 -1.69 -39.91 7.81
C CYS A 575 -0.55 -39.74 6.80
N ALA A 576 -0.71 -38.92 5.76
CA ALA A 576 0.34 -38.67 4.79
C ALA A 576 1.58 -38.05 5.44
N THR A 577 2.75 -38.30 4.85
CA THR A 577 4.00 -37.68 5.31
C THR A 577 4.02 -36.18 4.98
N ALA A 578 4.81 -35.39 5.70
CA ALA A 578 4.96 -33.96 5.42
C ALA A 578 5.40 -33.68 3.97
N LYS A 579 6.23 -34.55 3.38
CA LYS A 579 6.64 -34.45 1.98
C LYS A 579 5.47 -34.66 1.02
N GLU A 580 4.60 -35.63 1.30
CA GLU A 580 3.41 -35.92 0.51
C GLU A 580 2.37 -34.82 0.63
N MET A 581 2.12 -34.32 1.83
CA MET A 581 1.20 -33.19 2.06
C MET A 581 1.64 -31.94 1.29
N ARG A 582 2.96 -31.65 1.26
CA ARG A 582 3.53 -30.50 0.51
C ARG A 582 3.49 -30.68 -1.00
N LYS A 583 3.92 -31.84 -1.51
CA LYS A 583 3.98 -32.08 -2.96
C LYS A 583 2.60 -32.34 -3.57
N GLY A 584 1.71 -32.90 -2.78
CA GLY A 584 0.40 -33.40 -3.19
C GLY A 584 0.37 -34.91 -3.38
N ILE A 585 -0.85 -35.44 -3.25
CA ILE A 585 -1.16 -36.86 -3.41
C ILE A 585 -2.14 -36.98 -4.58
N SER A 586 -1.77 -37.73 -5.62
CA SER A 586 -2.67 -37.98 -6.75
C SER A 586 -3.81 -38.93 -6.35
N LEU A 587 -4.95 -38.87 -7.04
CA LEU A 587 -6.05 -39.84 -6.85
C LEU A 587 -5.58 -41.28 -7.03
N SER A 588 -4.72 -41.54 -8.00
CA SER A 588 -4.15 -42.87 -8.25
C SER A 588 -3.31 -43.36 -7.05
N LYS A 589 -2.53 -42.47 -6.44
CA LYS A 589 -1.74 -42.78 -5.25
C LYS A 589 -2.62 -42.98 -4.02
N LEU A 590 -3.63 -42.13 -3.80
CA LEU A 590 -4.63 -42.31 -2.74
C LEU A 590 -5.31 -43.66 -2.84
N ARG A 591 -5.79 -44.01 -4.04
CA ARG A 591 -6.40 -45.31 -4.33
C ARG A 591 -5.47 -46.47 -3.99
N SER A 592 -4.19 -46.36 -4.38
CA SER A 592 -3.20 -47.38 -4.06
C SER A 592 -2.95 -47.51 -2.55
N MET A 593 -2.90 -46.39 -1.82
CA MET A 593 -2.69 -46.39 -0.36
C MET A 593 -3.88 -46.99 0.39
N ILE A 594 -5.12 -46.67 -0.02
CA ILE A 594 -6.33 -47.28 0.54
C ILE A 594 -6.32 -48.79 0.26
N ARG A 595 -6.09 -49.20 -0.98
CA ARG A 595 -6.06 -50.62 -1.38
C ARG A 595 -5.05 -51.45 -0.60
N GLN A 596 -3.89 -50.89 -0.25
CA GLN A 596 -2.84 -51.59 0.48
C GLN A 596 -3.15 -51.79 1.97
N ARG A 597 -3.95 -50.89 2.58
CA ARG A 597 -4.14 -50.83 4.04
C ARG A 597 -5.55 -51.14 4.52
N HIS A 598 -6.54 -51.14 3.62
CA HIS A 598 -7.92 -51.41 3.97
C HIS A 598 -8.11 -52.86 4.47
N PRO A 599 -8.68 -53.10 5.66
CA PRO A 599 -8.71 -54.42 6.30
C PRO A 599 -9.53 -55.44 5.52
N ARG A 600 -10.59 -54.99 4.84
CA ARG A 600 -11.46 -55.82 3.99
C ARG A 600 -11.08 -55.81 2.50
N HIS A 601 -9.92 -55.27 2.14
CA HIS A 601 -9.47 -55.13 0.75
C HIS A 601 -10.47 -54.43 -0.18
N TYR A 602 -11.21 -53.43 0.32
CA TYR A 602 -12.07 -52.61 -0.51
C TYR A 602 -11.25 -51.85 -1.56
N HIS A 603 -11.76 -51.76 -2.79
CA HIS A 603 -11.05 -51.19 -3.94
C HIS A 603 -11.88 -50.07 -4.56
N PRO A 604 -11.90 -48.88 -3.94
CA PRO A 604 -12.63 -47.77 -4.50
C PRO A 604 -12.04 -47.34 -5.84
N THR A 605 -12.91 -46.84 -6.71
CA THR A 605 -12.55 -46.18 -7.96
C THR A 605 -12.04 -44.77 -7.69
N GLU A 606 -11.29 -44.20 -8.63
CA GLU A 606 -10.84 -42.79 -8.50
C GLU A 606 -12.03 -41.82 -8.45
N SER A 607 -13.13 -42.11 -9.17
CA SER A 607 -14.35 -41.31 -9.15
C SER A 607 -15.00 -41.26 -7.76
N GLN A 608 -15.06 -42.40 -7.07
CA GLN A 608 -15.57 -42.48 -5.70
C GLN A 608 -14.70 -41.67 -4.73
N ILE A 609 -13.38 -41.78 -4.82
CA ILE A 609 -12.44 -41.00 -4.00
C ILE A 609 -12.56 -39.50 -4.31
N GLU A 610 -12.64 -39.13 -5.59
CA GLU A 610 -12.77 -37.75 -6.03
C GLU A 610 -14.06 -37.11 -5.50
N ARG A 611 -15.18 -37.86 -5.49
CA ARG A 611 -16.45 -37.39 -4.91
C ARG A 611 -16.31 -37.06 -3.43
N VAL A 612 -15.66 -37.94 -2.65
CA VAL A 612 -15.38 -37.68 -1.23
C VAL A 612 -14.49 -36.46 -1.07
N ILE A 613 -13.41 -36.35 -1.84
CA ILE A 613 -12.49 -35.19 -1.78
C ILE A 613 -13.20 -33.88 -2.07
N LYS A 614 -14.06 -33.84 -3.10
CA LYS A 614 -14.84 -32.64 -3.44
C LYS A 614 -15.78 -32.24 -2.31
N ALA A 615 -16.43 -33.22 -1.67
CA ALA A 615 -17.30 -32.96 -0.54
C ALA A 615 -16.51 -32.47 0.69
N VAL A 616 -15.36 -33.09 0.99
CA VAL A 616 -14.44 -32.63 2.04
C VAL A 616 -13.99 -31.19 1.76
N GLN A 617 -13.56 -30.88 0.54
CA GLN A 617 -13.14 -29.54 0.16
C GLN A 617 -14.24 -28.49 0.37
N ALA A 618 -15.48 -28.81 -0.01
CA ALA A 618 -16.63 -27.93 0.19
C ALA A 618 -16.95 -27.73 1.69
N ALA A 619 -16.83 -28.79 2.49
CA ALA A 619 -17.23 -28.76 3.89
C ALA A 619 -16.16 -28.17 4.84
N GLN A 620 -14.88 -28.16 4.46
CA GLN A 620 -13.80 -27.57 5.26
C GLN A 620 -14.11 -26.13 5.69
N LEU A 621 -14.65 -25.32 4.79
CA LEU A 621 -15.01 -23.97 5.14
C LEU A 621 -16.25 -23.97 6.05
N ALA A 622 -17.34 -24.63 5.64
CA ALA A 622 -18.60 -24.63 6.37
C ALA A 622 -18.51 -25.20 7.80
N LYS A 623 -17.80 -26.32 7.99
CA LYS A 623 -17.75 -27.08 9.25
C LYS A 623 -16.47 -26.83 10.06
N VAL A 624 -15.35 -26.63 9.38
CA VAL A 624 -14.02 -26.51 10.00
C VAL A 624 -13.54 -25.05 10.09
N GLY A 625 -14.16 -24.14 9.33
CA GLY A 625 -13.85 -22.72 9.39
C GLY A 625 -12.58 -22.31 8.63
N GLN A 626 -11.84 -23.26 8.04
CA GLN A 626 -10.59 -23.00 7.30
C GLN A 626 -10.30 -24.05 6.23
N SER A 627 -9.51 -23.69 5.22
CA SER A 627 -9.03 -24.62 4.19
C SER A 627 -7.80 -25.38 4.68
N LEU A 628 -7.93 -26.70 4.86
CA LEU A 628 -6.80 -27.59 5.20
C LEU A 628 -6.15 -28.18 3.95
N PHE A 629 -6.98 -28.63 3.01
CA PHE A 629 -6.58 -29.21 1.75
C PHE A 629 -7.24 -28.51 0.56
N ASP A 630 -6.53 -28.49 -0.55
CA ASP A 630 -7.01 -28.00 -1.84
C ASP A 630 -6.84 -29.09 -2.90
N TYR A 631 -7.92 -29.37 -3.64
CA TYR A 631 -7.93 -30.36 -4.70
C TYR A 631 -7.86 -29.68 -6.08
N ASP A 632 -6.78 -30.00 -6.78
CA ASP A 632 -6.51 -29.61 -8.15
C ASP A 632 -7.15 -30.64 -9.09
N ARG A 633 -8.16 -30.20 -9.83
CA ARG A 633 -8.98 -31.07 -10.70
C ARG A 633 -8.26 -31.48 -11.97
N GLN A 634 -7.32 -30.67 -12.45
CA GLN A 634 -6.58 -30.97 -13.67
C GLN A 634 -5.49 -32.00 -13.38
N GLU A 635 -4.70 -31.72 -12.34
CA GLU A 635 -3.64 -32.61 -11.90
C GLU A 635 -4.17 -33.81 -11.10
N LYS A 636 -5.47 -33.85 -10.81
CA LYS A 636 -6.13 -34.85 -9.96
C LYS A 636 -5.34 -35.10 -8.67
N THR A 637 -4.91 -34.01 -8.05
CA THR A 637 -3.95 -34.02 -6.96
C THR A 637 -4.47 -33.16 -5.82
N ILE A 638 -4.47 -33.71 -4.61
CA ILE A 638 -4.83 -32.99 -3.39
C ILE A 638 -3.57 -32.56 -2.63
N ARG A 639 -3.51 -31.31 -2.21
CA ARG A 639 -2.37 -30.70 -1.50
C ARG A 639 -2.82 -30.11 -0.19
N CYS A 640 -1.97 -30.14 0.82
CA CYS A 640 -2.22 -29.45 2.08
C CYS A 640 -1.84 -27.97 1.94
N VAL A 641 -2.77 -27.08 2.26
CA VAL A 641 -2.61 -25.61 2.19
C VAL A 641 -2.49 -24.97 3.58
N ASP A 642 -2.57 -25.77 4.64
CA ASP A 642 -2.30 -25.39 6.01
C ASP A 642 -0.91 -25.91 6.43
N LYS A 643 0.07 -25.02 6.52
CA LYS A 643 1.43 -25.38 6.94
C LYS A 643 1.52 -25.76 8.43
N GLY A 644 0.60 -25.29 9.26
CA GLY A 644 0.46 -25.70 10.66
C GLY A 644 0.03 -27.16 10.77
N LEU A 645 -0.90 -27.62 9.91
CA LEU A 645 -1.31 -29.02 9.87
C LEU A 645 -0.13 -29.94 9.52
N ILE A 646 0.73 -29.51 8.58
CA ILE A 646 1.94 -30.23 8.21
C ILE A 646 2.89 -30.34 9.42
N LEU A 647 3.06 -29.25 10.18
CA LEU A 647 3.87 -29.25 11.40
C LEU A 647 3.27 -30.17 12.48
N TRP A 648 1.97 -30.04 12.75
CA TRP A 648 1.25 -30.90 13.70
C TRP A 648 1.39 -32.38 13.36
N ARG A 649 1.29 -32.71 12.07
CA ARG A 649 1.48 -34.07 11.58
C ARG A 649 2.91 -34.59 11.77
N THR A 650 3.93 -33.73 11.77
CA THR A 650 5.30 -34.17 12.09
C THR A 650 5.48 -34.52 13.57
N GLY A 651 4.72 -33.88 14.46
CA GLY A 651 4.71 -34.17 15.91
C GLY A 651 3.75 -35.28 16.33
N THR A 652 2.79 -35.65 15.47
CA THR A 652 1.74 -36.64 15.75
C THR A 652 1.92 -37.89 14.89
N THR A 653 1.96 -39.07 15.53
CA THR A 653 2.14 -40.33 14.80
C THR A 653 0.89 -40.73 14.02
N PRO A 654 1.01 -41.41 12.87
CA PRO A 654 -0.15 -41.86 12.11
C PRO A 654 -1.08 -42.77 12.93
N GLU A 655 -0.56 -43.54 13.88
CA GLU A 655 -1.35 -44.43 14.74
C GLU A 655 -2.33 -43.64 15.64
N LYS A 656 -1.90 -42.49 16.19
CA LYS A 656 -2.78 -41.62 16.97
C LYS A 656 -3.90 -41.02 16.12
N ILE A 657 -3.58 -40.64 14.89
CA ILE A 657 -4.56 -40.11 13.93
C ILE A 657 -5.54 -41.20 13.50
N GLU A 658 -5.05 -42.43 13.29
CA GLU A 658 -5.88 -43.59 12.96
C GLU A 658 -6.86 -43.90 14.10
N HIS A 659 -6.38 -43.90 15.34
CA HIS A 659 -7.24 -44.07 16.52
C HIS A 659 -8.30 -42.97 16.59
N LEU A 660 -7.93 -41.70 16.40
CA LEU A 660 -8.90 -40.61 16.34
C LEU A 660 -9.97 -40.81 15.26
N ILE A 661 -9.57 -41.28 14.09
CA ILE A 661 -10.49 -41.44 12.95
C ILE A 661 -11.47 -42.60 13.16
N PHE A 662 -11.01 -43.73 13.71
CA PHE A 662 -11.82 -44.93 13.83
C PHE A 662 -12.50 -45.11 15.19
N GLU A 663 -11.90 -44.57 16.26
CA GLU A 663 -12.39 -44.70 17.64
C GLU A 663 -12.97 -43.38 18.19
N GLY A 664 -12.75 -42.25 17.50
CA GLY A 664 -13.36 -40.95 17.82
C GLY A 664 -12.64 -40.12 18.89
N GLU A 665 -11.52 -40.60 19.43
CA GLU A 665 -10.73 -39.90 20.45
C GLU A 665 -9.22 -40.04 20.22
N MET A 666 -8.45 -39.02 20.63
CA MET A 666 -6.99 -39.06 20.59
C MET A 666 -6.47 -39.88 21.80
N PRO A 667 -5.56 -40.85 21.61
CA PRO A 667 -4.97 -41.59 22.72
C PRO A 667 -4.19 -40.66 23.65
N GLU A 668 -4.45 -40.73 24.96
CA GLU A 668 -3.64 -40.02 25.96
C GLU A 668 -2.20 -40.57 25.99
N GLY A 669 -1.22 -39.66 25.91
CA GLY A 669 0.14 -39.89 26.41
C GLY A 669 0.91 -41.12 25.92
N GLN A 670 1.64 -40.98 24.81
CA GLN A 670 3.04 -41.41 24.75
C GLN A 670 3.82 -40.30 24.04
N SER A 671 4.74 -39.66 24.75
CA SER A 671 5.73 -38.77 24.16
C SER A 671 6.63 -39.60 23.25
N CYS A 672 6.78 -39.19 21.99
CA CYS A 672 7.85 -39.69 21.15
C CYS A 672 9.18 -39.10 21.64
N ASP A 673 9.80 -39.75 22.62
CA ASP A 673 11.26 -39.80 22.70
C ASP A 673 11.70 -40.99 21.85
N LYS A 674 12.04 -40.73 20.58
CA LYS A 674 12.95 -41.54 19.76
C LYS A 674 13.36 -40.78 18.50
#